data_AF-A0A5A7QJI7-F1
#
_entry.id   AF-A0A5A7QJI7-F1
#
_cell.length_a   1.000
_cell.length_b   1.000
_cell.length_c   1.000
_cell.angle_alpha   90.00
_cell.angle_beta   90.00
_cell.angle_gamma   90.00
#
_symmetry.space_group_name_H-M   'P 1'
#
loop_
_entity.id
_entity.type
_entity.pdbx_description
1 polymer ?
#
loop_
_entity_poly.entity_id
_entity_poly.type
_entity_poly.pdbx_seq_one_letter_code
_entity_poly.pdbx_strand_id
1 'polypeptide(L)'
;MASPANPRSPLQRLATFKTAATPTPTAVSATPTPFSSSPSSHLDTFASDAIFSAFLSPDFNPTQFSSAALSSGSAASRIEKLQEGLRLLDTQLRHEVLSRHHELLDQLSSVKLAESSLSSLRSSLSSLQSSVRRARAELSEPHRAIEVQTRQLNNLHSTSLLLQYSIRALRLIQKLRNLVESQSDSSKWDLSKAAQLHFEILTLYNDYHLSGIDVVDTELKWVTEIGSKIREEGMKVLEKGLESLNQPEVGLGLQVFYNMGELRGTVDGLVSKYKQIGVKSVNTALDMKAVSGGGYGSGGPGGVQRHGTPQIGSGAKAREALWQRMSGCMDQLHLVLLAVWHLQRVLSKKRDPFTHVLLLDEVMQSLEVSEVIFCLASNFLAKALQNVLVSRWGFLSGIVCFGSFEYAFAPLSDHHITLEVPSTQSPCLFYNSTERSSCVFYLPILYRVWDALTKSFASQMKSVFTASSFVKEIFTSGYPKLVMMIENLLERISRDTDVKGVPPALSSQGKEQMVASIEIFQNAFLGLCLNRLSDLVNSVFSTSSRGGVPSKEHIARITSRIQEEVEAVQQDGRLTLLVLREINKVLILLAQRVEYQISTGPEARQITGPATPAQVKNFTLYQHLQEIHTRITSMLAGLPTVASDVLSPALGAIHGVAVDSVTSLFQAMLERLESCILQIHDQNFGTLGLDAAMDSNASPYMEELQKNIIHFRAEFLSRLLPSSGAISTGIETICTRLVRSMASRVLTFFLRHASLVRPLSESGKLRMARDMAELELVVAQNLFPVEQLGGPYRALRAFRPVIFLETSQLGSSPLLQDLPPSVVLHHIYSRGPEDLQSPLQRNKLTPLQYSLWMDSQGEDQIWKGVKATLDDYAAKVGARGDKEFSPVYPLMMKVGASITQNG
;
A
#
# COMPACT_ATOMS: atom_id res chain seq x y z
N MET A 1 11.81 -7.34 -79.12
CA MET A 1 12.25 -7.01 -80.48
C MET A 1 12.30 -5.49 -80.63
N ALA A 2 13.46 -5.00 -81.06
CA ALA A 2 13.82 -3.66 -81.57
C ALA A 2 13.30 -2.37 -80.86
N SER A 3 14.27 -1.61 -80.34
CA SER A 3 14.20 -0.31 -79.66
C SER A 3 13.60 0.85 -80.46
N PRO A 4 13.38 2.00 -79.79
CA PRO A 4 13.97 3.23 -80.29
C PRO A 4 14.78 3.99 -79.21
N ALA A 5 15.92 4.51 -79.66
CA ALA A 5 16.83 5.38 -78.94
C ALA A 5 16.39 6.85 -79.05
N ASN A 6 16.67 7.61 -77.99
CA ASN A 6 16.47 9.05 -77.82
C ASN A 6 16.89 9.93 -79.02
N PRO A 7 16.22 11.08 -79.20
CA PRO A 7 16.88 12.31 -79.62
C PRO A 7 16.89 13.38 -78.51
N ARG A 8 18.03 14.05 -78.43
CA ARG A 8 18.44 15.09 -77.48
C ARG A 8 17.80 16.45 -77.77
N SER A 9 17.80 17.29 -76.74
CA SER A 9 17.37 18.69 -76.67
C SER A 9 18.06 19.65 -77.66
N PRO A 10 17.38 20.75 -78.11
CA PRO A 10 18.01 21.82 -78.86
C PRO A 10 18.20 23.07 -77.98
N LEU A 11 19.28 23.13 -77.21
CA LEU A 11 19.75 24.37 -76.56
C LEU A 11 21.25 24.60 -76.75
N GLN A 12 21.78 24.28 -77.94
CA GLN A 12 23.17 24.58 -78.29
C GLN A 12 23.30 24.99 -79.75
N ARG A 13 23.05 26.27 -80.03
CA ARG A 13 23.76 27.00 -81.08
C ARG A 13 23.69 28.52 -80.87
N LEU A 14 24.40 28.98 -79.85
CA LEU A 14 24.91 30.36 -79.78
C LEU A 14 26.44 30.26 -79.87
N ALA A 15 27.01 30.85 -80.91
CA ALA A 15 28.43 31.11 -81.12
C ALA A 15 28.50 32.41 -81.93
N THR A 16 28.83 33.55 -81.29
CA THR A 16 30.18 34.18 -81.24
C THR A 16 30.66 34.66 -82.62
N PHE A 17 31.28 35.81 -82.86
CA PHE A 17 31.80 36.97 -82.12
C PHE A 17 32.20 37.97 -83.22
N LYS A 18 32.13 39.30 -83.01
CA LYS A 18 33.29 40.21 -83.15
C LYS A 18 32.91 41.68 -83.06
N THR A 19 33.52 42.30 -82.05
CA THR A 19 33.77 43.72 -81.86
C THR A 19 34.67 44.27 -82.98
N ALA A 20 34.28 45.42 -83.54
CA ALA A 20 35.18 46.31 -84.26
C ALA A 20 34.95 47.74 -83.74
N ALA A 21 36.06 48.45 -83.53
CA ALA A 21 36.17 49.72 -82.86
C ALA A 21 35.63 50.91 -83.69
N THR A 22 35.45 52.02 -82.96
CA THR A 22 34.98 53.38 -83.27
C THR A 22 35.46 54.00 -84.60
N PRO A 23 34.77 55.07 -85.07
CA PRO A 23 35.34 56.38 -84.83
C PRO A 23 34.35 57.40 -84.22
N THR A 24 34.91 58.21 -83.32
CA THR A 24 34.40 59.45 -82.72
C THR A 24 33.81 60.45 -83.72
N PRO A 25 32.78 61.25 -83.34
CA PRO A 25 32.56 62.55 -83.93
C PRO A 25 33.38 63.60 -83.15
N THR A 26 34.46 64.12 -83.74
CA THR A 26 35.12 65.34 -83.27
C THR A 26 34.69 66.48 -84.19
N ALA A 27 33.83 67.37 -83.70
CA ALA A 27 33.81 68.74 -84.18
C ALA A 27 35.01 69.46 -83.53
N VAL A 28 36.05 69.74 -84.32
CA VAL A 28 37.05 70.75 -83.99
C VAL A 28 36.50 72.09 -84.49
N SER A 29 36.47 73.04 -83.57
CA SER A 29 36.32 74.48 -83.75
C SER A 29 37.09 75.04 -84.96
N ALA A 30 36.40 75.81 -85.81
CA ALA A 30 36.97 76.95 -86.55
C ALA A 30 35.83 77.96 -86.87
N THR A 31 35.63 78.98 -86.02
CA THR A 31 36.05 80.41 -86.15
C THR A 31 35.06 81.28 -86.98
N PRO A 32 34.62 82.45 -86.47
CA PRO A 32 33.58 83.28 -87.07
C PRO A 32 34.15 84.45 -87.90
N THR A 33 33.40 84.98 -88.87
CA THR A 33 33.61 86.34 -89.42
C THR A 33 32.35 86.89 -90.10
N PRO A 34 32.23 88.22 -90.23
CA PRO A 34 30.99 88.93 -89.91
C PRO A 34 30.30 89.63 -91.09
N PHE A 35 29.06 90.03 -90.84
CA PHE A 35 28.38 91.30 -91.20
C PHE A 35 28.21 91.76 -92.67
N SER A 36 27.00 92.29 -92.82
CA SER A 36 26.63 93.47 -93.63
C SER A 36 26.35 93.19 -95.11
N SER A 37 25.41 93.90 -95.73
CA SER A 37 25.21 95.34 -95.59
C SER A 37 23.77 95.79 -95.82
N SER A 38 23.26 96.70 -95.00
CA SER A 38 22.25 97.69 -95.42
C SER A 38 22.95 98.75 -96.30
N PRO A 39 22.32 99.48 -97.27
CA PRO A 39 21.14 100.31 -96.97
C PRO A 39 20.19 100.74 -98.15
N SER A 40 19.02 101.26 -97.73
CA SER A 40 18.14 102.32 -98.28
C SER A 40 18.02 102.59 -99.79
N SER A 41 16.76 102.56 -100.22
CA SER A 41 16.17 102.61 -101.56
C SER A 41 16.33 103.92 -102.34
N HIS A 42 16.87 103.74 -103.55
CA HIS A 42 16.90 104.66 -104.68
C HIS A 42 15.53 104.85 -105.36
N LEU A 43 14.42 104.51 -104.69
CA LEU A 43 13.05 104.74 -105.17
C LEU A 43 12.69 106.23 -105.17
N ASP A 44 13.33 107.02 -104.32
CA ASP A 44 13.18 108.48 -104.29
C ASP A 44 13.65 109.13 -105.60
N THR A 45 14.60 108.50 -106.30
CA THR A 45 15.10 108.97 -107.59
C THR A 45 14.08 108.77 -108.71
N PHE A 46 13.22 107.74 -108.63
CA PHE A 46 12.11 107.54 -109.57
C PHE A 46 10.91 108.44 -109.26
N ALA A 47 10.67 108.76 -107.98
CA ALA A 47 9.56 109.60 -107.54
C ALA A 47 9.70 111.08 -107.95
N SER A 48 10.92 111.55 -108.22
CA SER A 48 11.22 112.95 -108.56
C SER A 48 11.16 113.27 -110.06
N ASP A 49 11.09 112.26 -110.94
CA ASP A 49 10.95 112.44 -112.39
C ASP A 49 9.48 112.59 -112.80
N ALA A 50 9.14 113.66 -113.51
CA ALA A 50 7.77 114.00 -113.90
C ALA A 50 7.07 112.94 -114.79
N ILE A 51 7.84 112.04 -115.43
CA ILE A 51 7.28 110.97 -116.27
C ILE A 51 7.09 109.67 -115.47
N PHE A 52 8.00 109.33 -114.54
CA PHE A 52 7.91 108.11 -113.74
C PHE A 52 7.00 108.23 -112.53
N SER A 53 6.86 109.43 -111.96
CA SER A 53 5.95 109.67 -110.84
C SER A 53 4.49 109.37 -111.19
N ALA A 54 4.09 109.54 -112.46
CA ALA A 54 2.77 109.16 -112.94
C ALA A 54 2.48 107.65 -112.77
N PHE A 55 3.49 106.78 -112.88
CA PHE A 55 3.36 105.32 -112.69
C PHE A 55 3.30 104.92 -111.21
N LEU A 56 3.69 105.81 -110.30
CA LEU A 56 3.64 105.57 -108.86
C LEU A 56 2.30 106.03 -108.25
N SER A 57 1.42 106.65 -109.04
CA SER A 57 0.08 107.04 -108.60
C SER A 57 -0.89 105.85 -108.59
N PRO A 58 -1.70 105.66 -107.55
CA PRO A 58 -2.64 104.53 -107.45
C PRO A 58 -3.80 104.59 -108.45
N ASP A 59 -4.18 105.77 -108.95
CA ASP A 59 -5.31 105.95 -109.90
C ASP A 59 -4.86 106.00 -111.37
N PHE A 60 -3.66 105.49 -111.66
CA PHE A 60 -3.06 105.53 -112.99
C PHE A 60 -3.94 104.82 -114.03
N ASN A 61 -4.39 105.55 -115.05
CA ASN A 61 -5.14 104.99 -116.18
C ASN A 61 -4.27 104.92 -117.45
N PRO A 62 -3.87 103.71 -117.89
CA PRO A 62 -2.98 103.54 -119.03
C PRO A 62 -3.56 104.07 -120.35
N THR A 63 -4.90 104.07 -120.52
CA THR A 63 -5.55 104.53 -121.76
C THR A 63 -5.54 106.05 -121.90
N GLN A 64 -5.75 106.79 -120.81
CA GLN A 64 -5.62 108.26 -120.77
C GLN A 64 -4.17 108.71 -120.92
N PHE A 65 -3.24 108.00 -120.28
CA PHE A 65 -1.82 108.31 -120.40
C PHE A 65 -1.32 108.11 -121.85
N SER A 66 -1.80 107.05 -122.51
CA SER A 66 -1.51 106.76 -123.92
C SER A 66 -2.17 107.76 -124.87
N SER A 67 -3.41 108.19 -124.61
CA SER A 67 -4.11 109.17 -125.48
C SER A 67 -3.54 110.59 -125.37
N ALA A 68 -3.10 111.03 -124.18
CA ALA A 68 -2.41 112.31 -123.99
C ALA A 68 -1.00 112.33 -124.59
N ALA A 69 -0.30 111.20 -124.57
CA ALA A 69 1.01 111.06 -125.23
C ALA A 69 0.91 111.09 -126.76
N LEU A 70 -0.20 110.58 -127.33
CA LEU A 70 -0.47 110.60 -128.77
C LEU A 70 -0.97 111.96 -129.26
N SER A 71 -1.84 112.64 -128.50
CA SER A 71 -2.36 113.97 -128.87
C SER A 71 -1.31 115.08 -128.78
N SER A 72 -0.28 114.92 -127.95
CA SER A 72 0.85 115.84 -127.84
C SER A 72 1.96 115.62 -128.87
N GLY A 73 1.83 114.62 -129.76
CA GLY A 73 2.85 114.30 -130.76
C GLY A 73 4.20 113.82 -130.18
N SER A 74 4.27 113.47 -128.88
CA SER A 74 5.53 113.21 -128.15
C SER A 74 5.77 111.74 -127.75
N ALA A 75 5.00 110.80 -128.32
CA ALA A 75 4.97 109.39 -127.87
C ALA A 75 6.33 108.66 -127.90
N ALA A 76 7.20 108.93 -128.88
CA ALA A 76 8.49 108.24 -129.01
C ALA A 76 9.46 108.53 -127.85
N SER A 77 9.52 109.80 -127.40
CA SER A 77 10.42 110.23 -126.32
C SER A 77 10.06 109.61 -124.95
N ARG A 78 8.78 109.30 -124.72
CA ARG A 78 8.32 108.71 -123.44
C ARG A 78 8.63 107.22 -123.32
N ILE A 79 8.63 106.48 -124.42
CA ILE A 79 8.93 105.03 -124.42
C ILE A 79 10.42 104.79 -124.13
N GLU A 80 11.29 105.61 -124.71
CA GLU A 80 12.73 105.49 -124.53
C GLU A 80 13.13 105.72 -123.06
N LYS A 81 12.50 106.69 -122.40
CA LYS A 81 12.69 106.93 -120.96
C LYS A 81 12.27 105.71 -120.12
N LEU A 82 11.12 105.07 -120.41
CA LEU A 82 10.65 103.86 -119.71
C LEU A 82 11.58 102.65 -119.84
N GLN A 83 12.20 102.48 -121.01
CA GLN A 83 13.16 101.39 -121.21
C GLN A 83 14.43 101.57 -120.36
N GLU A 84 14.91 102.80 -120.18
CA GLU A 84 16.05 103.07 -119.29
C GLU A 84 15.69 102.81 -117.81
N GLY A 85 14.47 103.16 -117.39
CA GLY A 85 13.99 102.89 -116.03
C GLY A 85 13.90 101.39 -115.69
N LEU A 86 13.44 100.56 -116.63
CA LEU A 86 13.37 99.11 -116.48
C LEU A 86 14.75 98.45 -116.35
N ARG A 87 15.75 98.95 -117.09
CA ARG A 87 17.12 98.41 -117.06
C ARG A 87 17.78 98.63 -115.70
N LEU A 88 17.53 99.78 -115.09
CA LEU A 88 18.02 100.11 -113.75
C LEU A 88 17.47 99.15 -112.67
N LEU A 89 16.20 98.75 -112.77
CA LEU A 89 15.54 97.84 -111.82
C LEU A 89 16.03 96.38 -111.92
N ASP A 90 16.24 95.85 -113.14
CA ASP A 90 16.71 94.46 -113.32
C ASP A 90 18.12 94.24 -112.78
N THR A 91 18.98 95.26 -112.91
CA THR A 91 20.35 95.19 -112.41
C THR A 91 20.39 95.11 -110.88
N GLN A 92 19.44 95.75 -110.21
CA GLN A 92 19.37 95.79 -108.75
C GLN A 92 18.84 94.50 -108.14
N LEU A 93 17.83 93.88 -108.75
CA LEU A 93 17.21 92.66 -108.23
C LEU A 93 18.18 91.46 -108.25
N ARG A 94 19.10 91.42 -109.22
CA ARG A 94 20.11 90.35 -109.33
C ARG A 94 21.17 90.40 -108.22
N HIS A 95 21.56 91.59 -107.76
CA HIS A 95 22.62 91.72 -106.76
C HIS A 95 22.20 91.20 -105.38
N GLU A 96 20.94 91.45 -104.98
CA GLU A 96 20.43 91.04 -103.66
C GLU A 96 20.25 89.51 -103.57
N VAL A 97 19.69 88.89 -104.62
CA VAL A 97 19.42 87.44 -104.69
C VAL A 97 20.71 86.62 -104.62
N LEU A 98 21.79 87.10 -105.23
CA LEU A 98 23.06 86.38 -105.24
C LEU A 98 23.77 86.39 -103.87
N SER A 99 23.50 87.38 -103.00
CA SER A 99 24.25 87.52 -101.73
C SER A 99 23.85 86.52 -100.64
N ARG A 100 22.61 85.99 -100.64
CA ARG A 100 22.06 85.17 -99.53
C ARG A 100 21.83 83.67 -99.81
N HIS A 101 22.28 83.14 -100.94
CA HIS A 101 21.92 81.77 -101.37
C HIS A 101 22.59 80.64 -100.56
N HIS A 102 23.80 80.85 -100.04
CA HIS A 102 24.61 79.75 -99.47
C HIS A 102 24.18 79.33 -98.04
N GLU A 103 23.78 80.28 -97.19
CA GLU A 103 23.33 79.98 -95.81
C GLU A 103 22.04 79.14 -95.75
N LEU A 104 21.14 79.32 -96.72
CA LEU A 104 19.86 78.59 -96.78
C LEU A 104 20.02 77.10 -97.11
N LEU A 105 21.07 76.72 -97.86
CA LEU A 105 21.30 75.33 -98.26
C LEU A 105 21.86 74.46 -97.12
N ASP A 106 22.69 75.04 -96.25
CA ASP A 106 23.38 74.27 -95.20
C ASP A 106 22.41 73.84 -94.08
N GLN A 107 21.48 74.71 -93.69
CA GLN A 107 20.45 74.38 -92.69
C GLN A 107 19.48 73.27 -93.15
N LEU A 108 19.24 73.15 -94.46
CA LEU A 108 18.33 72.13 -95.01
C LEU A 108 18.93 70.71 -94.93
N SER A 109 20.26 70.59 -94.98
CA SER A 109 20.95 69.30 -95.02
C SER A 109 20.99 68.57 -93.67
N SER A 110 21.20 69.31 -92.57
CA SER A 110 21.32 68.75 -91.21
C SER A 110 19.99 68.22 -90.67
N VAL A 111 18.89 68.92 -90.97
CA VAL A 111 17.52 68.48 -90.64
C VAL A 111 17.20 67.14 -91.31
N LYS A 112 17.61 66.96 -92.57
CA LYS A 112 17.38 65.73 -93.33
C LYS A 112 18.14 64.52 -92.74
N LEU A 113 19.35 64.73 -92.21
CA LEU A 113 20.14 63.67 -91.57
C LEU A 113 19.52 63.21 -90.24
N ALA A 114 19.00 64.13 -89.43
CA ALA A 114 18.34 63.78 -88.16
C ALA A 114 17.04 62.98 -88.39
N GLU A 115 16.23 63.35 -89.38
CA GLU A 115 15.04 62.58 -89.77
C GLU A 115 15.38 61.14 -90.19
N SER A 116 16.49 60.96 -90.91
CA SER A 116 16.93 59.63 -91.35
C SER A 116 17.30 58.71 -90.17
N SER A 117 17.99 59.22 -89.14
CA SER A 117 18.36 58.42 -87.96
C SER A 117 17.14 58.03 -87.12
N LEU A 118 16.20 58.97 -86.97
CA LEU A 118 14.97 58.75 -86.19
C LEU A 118 14.04 57.74 -86.87
N SER A 119 14.00 57.72 -88.21
CA SER A 119 13.29 56.69 -88.97
C SER A 119 13.91 55.29 -88.83
N SER A 120 15.24 55.17 -88.82
CA SER A 120 15.95 53.89 -88.58
C SER A 120 15.75 53.33 -87.16
N LEU A 121 15.67 54.21 -86.15
CA LEU A 121 15.43 53.79 -84.77
C LEU A 121 13.98 53.31 -84.59
N ARG A 122 13.02 54.00 -85.23
CA ARG A 122 11.62 53.58 -85.28
C ARG A 122 11.44 52.21 -85.95
N SER A 123 12.16 51.94 -87.04
CA SER A 123 12.10 50.64 -87.74
C SER A 123 12.74 49.50 -86.93
N SER A 124 13.81 49.78 -86.20
CA SER A 124 14.44 48.80 -85.31
C SER A 124 13.54 48.45 -84.12
N LEU A 125 12.89 49.46 -83.53
CA LEU A 125 11.95 49.26 -82.42
C LEU A 125 10.71 48.47 -82.87
N SER A 126 10.16 48.76 -84.06
CA SER A 126 9.03 48.00 -84.60
C SER A 126 9.42 46.54 -84.87
N SER A 127 10.63 46.30 -85.37
CA SER A 127 11.17 44.95 -85.59
C SER A 127 11.34 44.17 -84.30
N LEU A 128 11.86 44.79 -83.23
CA LEU A 128 11.99 44.17 -81.91
C LEU A 128 10.61 43.85 -81.31
N GLN A 129 9.67 44.79 -81.36
CA GLN A 129 8.29 44.57 -80.92
C GLN A 129 7.64 43.40 -81.66
N SER A 130 7.88 43.27 -82.97
CA SER A 130 7.37 42.15 -83.77
C SER A 130 7.97 40.80 -83.34
N SER A 131 9.24 40.78 -82.94
CA SER A 131 9.95 39.55 -82.54
C SER A 131 9.50 39.09 -81.16
N VAL A 132 9.30 40.02 -80.22
CA VAL A 132 8.76 39.71 -78.89
C VAL A 132 7.30 39.24 -78.97
N ARG A 133 6.48 39.88 -79.80
CA ARG A 133 5.10 39.42 -80.05
C ARG A 133 5.07 38.02 -80.66
N ARG A 134 5.97 37.72 -81.62
CA ARG A 134 6.12 36.38 -82.19
C ARG A 134 6.57 35.36 -81.15
N ALA A 135 7.61 35.61 -80.38
CA ALA A 135 8.06 34.70 -79.32
C ALA A 135 6.95 34.45 -78.28
N ARG A 136 6.19 35.49 -77.89
CA ARG A 136 5.05 35.33 -76.99
C ARG A 136 3.95 34.46 -77.60
N ALA A 137 3.64 34.64 -78.87
CA ALA A 137 2.65 33.85 -79.59
C ALA A 137 3.12 32.38 -79.78
N GLU A 138 4.40 32.17 -80.08
CA GLU A 138 4.99 30.85 -80.24
C GLU A 138 5.11 30.08 -78.92
N LEU A 139 5.21 30.76 -77.78
CA LEU A 139 5.27 30.14 -76.44
C LEU A 139 3.90 29.97 -75.78
N SER A 140 2.92 30.83 -76.08
CA SER A 140 1.60 30.78 -75.42
C SER A 140 0.80 29.53 -75.77
N GLU A 141 0.82 29.12 -77.05
CA GLU A 141 0.12 27.92 -77.50
C GLU A 141 0.69 26.62 -76.92
N PRO A 142 2.01 26.35 -76.93
CA PRO A 142 2.55 25.13 -76.32
C PRO A 142 2.36 25.10 -74.80
N HIS A 143 2.45 26.23 -74.09
CA HIS A 143 2.14 26.26 -72.66
C HIS A 143 0.67 25.90 -72.39
N ARG A 144 -0.26 26.50 -73.16
CA ARG A 144 -1.69 26.19 -73.08
C ARG A 144 -1.97 24.71 -73.41
N ALA A 145 -1.30 24.17 -74.42
CA ALA A 145 -1.43 22.77 -74.81
C ALA A 145 -0.92 21.81 -73.72
N ILE A 146 0.24 22.09 -73.12
CA ILE A 146 0.81 21.29 -72.02
C ILE A 146 -0.11 21.35 -70.79
N GLU A 147 -0.64 22.52 -70.45
CA GLU A 147 -1.56 22.67 -69.33
C GLU A 147 -2.85 21.86 -69.54
N VAL A 148 -3.45 21.94 -70.73
CA VAL A 148 -4.64 21.14 -71.10
C VAL A 148 -4.32 19.65 -71.07
N GLN A 149 -3.21 19.21 -71.67
CA GLN A 149 -2.81 17.80 -71.69
C GLN A 149 -2.48 17.26 -70.28
N THR A 150 -1.86 18.07 -69.43
CA THR A 150 -1.56 17.68 -68.04
C THR A 150 -2.85 17.51 -67.23
N ARG A 151 -3.83 18.43 -67.39
CA ARG A 151 -5.16 18.26 -66.79
C ARG A 151 -5.88 17.04 -67.34
N GLN A 152 -5.82 16.81 -68.65
CA GLN A 152 -6.42 15.62 -69.28
C GLN A 152 -5.79 14.33 -68.75
N LEU A 153 -4.47 14.29 -68.60
CA LEU A 153 -3.75 13.16 -68.04
C LEU A 153 -4.12 12.93 -66.56
N ASN A 154 -4.19 13.99 -65.76
CA ASN A 154 -4.59 13.90 -64.35
C ASN A 154 -6.03 13.39 -64.20
N ASN A 155 -6.94 13.87 -65.06
CA ASN A 155 -8.33 13.42 -65.09
C ASN A 155 -8.44 11.96 -65.55
N LEU A 156 -7.66 11.54 -66.54
CA LEU A 156 -7.59 10.14 -66.98
C LEU A 156 -7.04 9.23 -65.88
N HIS A 157 -5.98 9.66 -65.19
CA HIS A 157 -5.39 8.90 -64.09
C HIS A 157 -6.37 8.76 -62.92
N SER A 158 -7.01 9.86 -62.51
CA SER A 158 -8.03 9.87 -61.45
C SER A 158 -9.22 8.98 -61.81
N THR A 159 -9.70 9.06 -63.05
CA THR A 159 -10.78 8.21 -63.56
C THR A 159 -10.38 6.73 -63.54
N SER A 160 -9.17 6.41 -63.99
CA SER A 160 -8.66 5.03 -63.99
C SER A 160 -8.55 4.45 -62.58
N LEU A 161 -8.07 5.24 -61.62
CA LEU A 161 -7.99 4.83 -60.22
C LEU A 161 -9.38 4.59 -59.62
N LEU A 162 -10.31 5.54 -59.79
CA LEU A 162 -11.69 5.39 -59.33
C LEU A 162 -12.37 4.14 -59.92
N LEU A 163 -12.18 3.88 -61.22
CA LEU A 163 -12.71 2.68 -61.87
C LEU A 163 -12.11 1.40 -61.27
N GLN A 164 -10.78 1.37 -61.08
CA GLN A 164 -10.07 0.21 -60.55
C GLN A 164 -10.51 -0.11 -59.11
N TYR A 165 -10.61 0.92 -58.25
CA TYR A 165 -11.06 0.76 -56.87
C TYR A 165 -12.54 0.41 -56.77
N SER A 166 -13.40 0.97 -57.64
CA SER A 166 -14.82 0.59 -57.73
C SER A 166 -14.98 -0.88 -58.11
N ILE A 167 -14.25 -1.36 -59.12
CA ILE A 167 -14.27 -2.78 -59.53
C ILE A 167 -13.78 -3.67 -58.39
N ARG A 168 -12.72 -3.27 -57.68
CA ARG A 168 -12.20 -4.03 -56.53
C ARG A 168 -13.24 -4.11 -55.40
N ALA A 169 -13.87 -2.99 -55.06
CA ALA A 169 -14.93 -2.94 -54.05
C ALA A 169 -16.08 -3.89 -54.40
N LEU A 170 -16.62 -3.80 -55.62
CA LEU A 170 -17.70 -4.68 -56.09
C LEU A 170 -17.31 -6.17 -56.07
N ARG A 171 -16.07 -6.51 -56.43
CA ARG A 171 -15.58 -7.89 -56.34
C ARG A 171 -15.49 -8.40 -54.90
N LEU A 172 -15.10 -7.56 -53.95
CA LEU A 172 -15.05 -7.93 -52.54
C LEU A 172 -16.46 -8.07 -51.95
N ILE A 173 -17.39 -7.18 -52.33
CA ILE A 173 -18.80 -7.29 -51.96
C ILE A 173 -19.38 -8.61 -52.47
N GLN A 174 -19.11 -8.99 -53.72
CA GLN A 174 -19.56 -10.28 -54.26
C GLN A 174 -18.96 -11.47 -53.50
N LYS A 175 -17.69 -11.40 -53.08
CA LYS A 175 -17.08 -12.44 -52.23
C LYS A 175 -17.77 -12.54 -50.88
N LEU A 176 -18.12 -11.41 -50.26
CA LEU A 176 -18.86 -11.38 -49.00
C LEU A 176 -20.27 -11.96 -49.17
N ARG A 177 -20.99 -11.58 -50.24
CA ARG A 177 -22.29 -12.17 -50.59
C ARG A 177 -22.21 -13.68 -50.74
N ASN A 178 -21.25 -14.19 -51.52
CA ASN A 178 -21.09 -15.64 -51.71
C ASN A 178 -20.84 -16.38 -50.39
N LEU A 179 -20.13 -15.77 -49.43
CA LEU A 179 -19.84 -16.37 -48.13
C LEU A 179 -21.08 -16.42 -47.22
N VAL A 180 -21.95 -15.41 -47.31
CA VAL A 180 -23.14 -15.25 -46.47
C VAL A 180 -24.36 -15.96 -47.08
N GLU A 181 -24.60 -15.79 -48.38
CA GLU A 181 -25.76 -16.33 -49.10
C GLU A 181 -25.63 -17.83 -49.39
N SER A 182 -24.42 -18.39 -49.38
CA SER A 182 -24.22 -19.84 -49.50
C SER A 182 -24.71 -20.63 -48.28
N GLN A 183 -24.98 -19.96 -47.16
CA GLN A 183 -25.44 -20.58 -45.92
C GLN A 183 -26.59 -19.80 -45.30
N SER A 184 -27.78 -20.40 -45.26
CA SER A 184 -28.98 -19.77 -44.72
C SER A 184 -28.95 -19.55 -43.20
N ASP A 185 -28.15 -20.32 -42.46
CA ASP A 185 -27.99 -20.17 -41.01
C ASP A 185 -26.84 -19.23 -40.66
N SER A 186 -27.14 -18.11 -39.99
CA SER A 186 -26.14 -17.11 -39.54
C SER A 186 -25.06 -17.68 -38.63
N SER A 187 -25.36 -18.76 -37.91
CA SER A 187 -24.45 -19.44 -37.00
C SER A 187 -23.38 -20.29 -37.69
N LYS A 188 -23.53 -20.59 -38.98
CA LYS A 188 -22.57 -21.40 -39.75
C LYS A 188 -21.55 -20.54 -40.51
N TRP A 189 -21.82 -19.24 -40.63
CA TRP A 189 -20.93 -18.32 -41.33
C TRP A 189 -19.53 -18.38 -40.74
N ASP A 190 -18.52 -18.31 -41.61
CA ASP A 190 -17.15 -18.02 -41.17
C ASP A 190 -17.08 -16.55 -40.76
N LEU A 191 -17.49 -16.28 -39.51
CA LEU A 191 -17.61 -14.93 -38.96
C LEU A 191 -16.29 -14.16 -39.02
N SER A 192 -15.14 -14.83 -38.86
CA SER A 192 -13.83 -14.19 -38.92
C SER A 192 -13.53 -13.69 -40.33
N LYS A 193 -13.80 -14.51 -41.35
CA LYS A 193 -13.57 -14.14 -42.75
C LYS A 193 -14.59 -13.11 -43.26
N ALA A 194 -15.84 -13.22 -42.83
CA ALA A 194 -16.89 -12.25 -43.13
C ALA A 194 -16.52 -10.85 -42.58
N ALA A 195 -16.06 -10.78 -41.33
CA ALA A 195 -15.57 -9.56 -40.70
C ALA A 195 -14.39 -8.93 -41.44
N GLN A 196 -13.41 -9.75 -41.85
CA GLN A 196 -12.24 -9.28 -42.59
C GLN A 196 -12.62 -8.67 -43.95
N LEU A 197 -13.50 -9.33 -44.71
CA LEU A 197 -13.99 -8.81 -45.99
C LEU A 197 -14.80 -7.52 -45.80
N HIS A 198 -15.64 -7.46 -44.77
CA HIS A 198 -16.41 -6.26 -44.46
C HIS A 198 -15.49 -5.07 -44.14
N PHE A 199 -14.47 -5.26 -43.30
CA PHE A 199 -13.51 -4.21 -42.99
C PHE A 199 -12.73 -3.76 -44.23
N GLU A 200 -12.21 -4.69 -45.04
CA GLU A 200 -11.50 -4.35 -46.28
C GLU A 200 -12.36 -3.53 -47.25
N ILE A 201 -13.66 -3.85 -47.39
CA ILE A 201 -14.60 -3.09 -48.22
C ILE A 201 -14.76 -1.66 -47.70
N LEU A 202 -14.95 -1.47 -46.39
CA LEU A 202 -15.12 -0.14 -45.80
C LEU A 202 -13.85 0.69 -45.87
N THR A 203 -12.68 0.09 -45.63
CA THR A 203 -11.39 0.76 -45.80
C THR A 203 -11.19 1.22 -47.23
N LEU A 204 -11.45 0.36 -48.22
CA LEU A 204 -11.35 0.73 -49.63
C LEU A 204 -12.34 1.84 -50.04
N TYR A 205 -13.55 1.81 -49.49
CA TYR A 205 -14.56 2.85 -49.75
C TYR A 205 -14.11 4.22 -49.21
N ASN A 206 -13.55 4.24 -48.00
CA ASN A 206 -13.11 5.47 -47.33
C ASN A 206 -11.79 6.02 -47.87
N ASP A 207 -10.75 5.19 -48.00
CA ASP A 207 -9.39 5.62 -48.39
C ASP A 207 -9.33 6.17 -49.82
N TYR A 208 -10.22 5.68 -50.68
CA TYR A 208 -10.28 6.07 -52.10
C TYR A 208 -11.50 6.94 -52.43
N HIS A 209 -12.22 7.44 -51.42
CA HIS A 209 -13.38 8.33 -51.56
C HIS A 209 -14.37 7.89 -52.65
N LEU A 210 -14.81 6.62 -52.58
CA LEU A 210 -15.74 6.05 -53.58
C LEU A 210 -17.19 6.55 -53.42
N SER A 211 -17.44 7.49 -52.52
CA SER A 211 -18.74 8.09 -52.26
C SER A 211 -19.26 8.86 -53.47
N GLY A 212 -20.55 8.69 -53.80
CA GLY A 212 -21.20 9.35 -54.93
C GLY A 212 -21.19 8.53 -56.23
N ILE A 213 -20.69 7.30 -56.19
CA ILE A 213 -20.79 6.33 -57.28
C ILE A 213 -22.01 5.44 -57.02
N ASP A 214 -23.12 5.67 -57.72
CA ASP A 214 -24.43 5.03 -57.48
C ASP A 214 -24.37 3.49 -57.34
N VAL A 215 -23.56 2.83 -58.17
CA VAL A 215 -23.43 1.36 -58.17
C VAL A 215 -22.76 0.86 -56.89
N VAL A 216 -21.77 1.58 -56.37
CA VAL A 216 -21.07 1.21 -55.12
C VAL A 216 -21.94 1.57 -53.92
N ASP A 217 -22.55 2.76 -53.93
CA ASP A 217 -23.41 3.25 -52.83
C ASP A 217 -24.67 2.39 -52.64
N THR A 218 -25.23 1.84 -53.72
CA THR A 218 -26.37 0.91 -53.64
C THR A 218 -25.99 -0.39 -52.92
N GLU A 219 -24.86 -0.98 -53.27
CA GLU A 219 -24.37 -2.21 -52.62
C GLU A 219 -23.88 -1.95 -51.19
N LEU A 220 -23.35 -0.76 -50.89
CA LEU A 220 -22.86 -0.39 -49.57
C LEU A 220 -23.96 -0.42 -48.50
N LYS A 221 -25.22 -0.15 -48.86
CA LYS A 221 -26.37 -0.30 -47.96
C LYS A 221 -26.46 -1.73 -47.41
N TRP A 222 -26.36 -2.72 -48.31
CA TRP A 222 -26.36 -4.12 -47.93
C TRP A 222 -25.12 -4.49 -47.11
N VAL A 223 -23.93 -3.97 -47.46
CA VAL A 223 -22.68 -4.19 -46.70
C VAL A 223 -22.83 -3.69 -45.25
N THR A 224 -23.48 -2.54 -45.06
CA THR A 224 -23.71 -1.96 -43.73
C THR A 224 -24.67 -2.82 -42.91
N GLU A 225 -25.75 -3.31 -43.51
CA GLU A 225 -26.71 -4.22 -42.87
C GLU A 225 -26.06 -5.54 -42.45
N ILE A 226 -25.29 -6.18 -43.34
CA ILE A 226 -24.62 -7.44 -43.02
C ILE A 226 -23.53 -7.25 -41.97
N GLY A 227 -22.84 -6.11 -41.98
CA GLY A 227 -21.90 -5.71 -40.93
C GLY A 227 -22.55 -5.60 -39.54
N SER A 228 -23.82 -5.19 -39.46
CA SER A 228 -24.58 -5.22 -38.21
C SER A 228 -24.86 -6.66 -37.74
N LYS A 229 -25.27 -7.55 -38.65
CA LYS A 229 -25.55 -8.96 -38.33
C LYS A 229 -24.28 -9.72 -37.90
N ILE A 230 -23.14 -9.46 -38.54
CA ILE A 230 -21.85 -10.04 -38.17
C ILE A 230 -21.46 -9.63 -36.74
N ARG A 231 -21.68 -8.36 -36.37
CA ARG A 231 -21.44 -7.88 -34.99
C ARG A 231 -22.37 -8.53 -33.98
N GLU A 232 -23.65 -8.69 -34.30
CA GLU A 232 -24.64 -9.33 -33.44
C GLU A 232 -24.28 -10.81 -33.17
N GLU A 233 -24.02 -11.59 -34.21
CA GLU A 233 -23.61 -13.00 -34.05
C GLU A 233 -22.22 -13.12 -33.40
N GLY A 234 -21.28 -12.23 -33.75
CA GLY A 234 -19.96 -12.17 -33.11
C GLY A 234 -20.05 -11.91 -31.61
N MET A 235 -20.91 -10.99 -31.18
CA MET A 235 -21.17 -10.72 -29.75
C MET A 235 -21.85 -11.92 -29.08
N LYS A 236 -22.83 -12.53 -29.73
CA LYS A 236 -23.55 -13.70 -29.20
C LYS A 236 -22.62 -14.90 -28.96
N VAL A 237 -21.72 -15.18 -29.89
CA VAL A 237 -20.68 -16.21 -29.74
C VAL A 237 -19.72 -15.86 -28.60
N LEU A 238 -19.33 -14.58 -28.49
CA LEU A 238 -18.43 -14.11 -27.45
C LEU A 238 -19.07 -14.22 -26.06
N GLU A 239 -20.30 -13.76 -25.87
CA GLU A 239 -21.03 -13.83 -24.60
C GLU A 239 -21.28 -15.28 -24.17
N LYS A 240 -21.75 -16.13 -25.09
CA LYS A 240 -21.92 -17.57 -24.83
C LYS A 240 -20.59 -18.23 -24.45
N GLY A 241 -19.50 -17.86 -25.13
CA GLY A 241 -18.17 -18.36 -24.82
C GLY A 241 -17.69 -17.95 -23.42
N LEU A 242 -17.99 -16.72 -22.99
CA LEU A 242 -17.65 -16.22 -21.66
C LEU A 242 -18.49 -16.87 -20.55
N GLU A 243 -19.78 -17.11 -20.80
CA GLU A 243 -20.68 -17.78 -19.86
C GLU A 243 -20.35 -19.28 -19.70
N SER A 244 -19.98 -19.94 -20.79
CA SER A 244 -19.62 -21.38 -20.80
C SER A 244 -18.13 -21.65 -20.56
N LEU A 245 -17.31 -20.61 -20.37
CA LEU A 245 -15.84 -20.68 -20.25
C LEU A 245 -15.18 -21.45 -21.43
N ASN A 246 -15.77 -21.32 -22.62
CA ASN A 246 -15.35 -22.01 -23.84
C ASN A 246 -14.30 -21.18 -24.60
N GLN A 247 -13.03 -21.54 -24.41
CA GLN A 247 -11.88 -20.82 -24.98
C GLN A 247 -11.94 -20.65 -26.52
N PRO A 248 -12.28 -21.68 -27.33
CA PRO A 248 -12.53 -21.53 -28.77
C PRO A 248 -13.57 -20.48 -29.15
N GLU A 249 -14.74 -20.46 -28.48
CA GLU A 249 -15.83 -19.52 -28.77
C GLU A 249 -15.42 -18.08 -28.43
N VAL A 250 -14.81 -17.87 -27.26
CA VAL A 250 -14.26 -16.56 -26.86
C VAL A 250 -13.19 -16.11 -27.84
N GLY A 251 -12.29 -17.01 -28.23
CA GLY A 251 -11.28 -16.72 -29.23
C GLY A 251 -11.90 -16.30 -30.55
N LEU A 252 -12.90 -17.04 -31.05
CA LEU A 252 -13.57 -16.73 -32.32
C LEU A 252 -14.24 -15.36 -32.25
N GLY A 253 -15.03 -15.09 -31.22
CA GLY A 253 -15.69 -13.80 -31.02
C GLY A 253 -14.70 -12.63 -30.98
N LEU A 254 -13.60 -12.76 -30.23
CA LEU A 254 -12.55 -11.74 -30.18
C LEU A 254 -11.88 -11.53 -31.55
N GLN A 255 -11.69 -12.59 -32.33
CA GLN A 255 -11.11 -12.48 -33.68
C GLN A 255 -12.03 -11.72 -34.63
N VAL A 256 -13.35 -11.91 -34.54
CA VAL A 256 -14.34 -11.17 -35.34
C VAL A 256 -14.18 -9.67 -35.10
N PHE A 257 -14.12 -9.23 -33.84
CA PHE A 257 -13.98 -7.81 -33.51
C PHE A 257 -12.58 -7.25 -33.81
N TYR A 258 -11.52 -8.07 -33.73
CA TYR A 258 -10.20 -7.68 -34.22
C TYR A 258 -10.23 -7.40 -35.74
N ASN A 259 -10.80 -8.32 -36.52
CA ASN A 259 -10.91 -8.19 -37.97
C ASN A 259 -11.80 -7.02 -38.40
N MET A 260 -12.74 -6.58 -37.56
CA MET A 260 -13.60 -5.40 -37.79
C MET A 260 -12.94 -4.08 -37.36
N GLY A 261 -11.78 -4.10 -36.69
CA GLY A 261 -11.15 -2.92 -36.11
C GLY A 261 -11.84 -2.37 -34.85
N GLU A 262 -12.72 -3.16 -34.20
CA GLU A 262 -13.55 -2.74 -33.05
C GLU A 262 -13.18 -3.45 -31.73
N LEU A 263 -12.12 -4.29 -31.71
CA LEU A 263 -11.75 -5.13 -30.57
C LEU A 263 -11.70 -4.37 -29.23
N ARG A 264 -11.05 -3.19 -29.21
CA ARG A 264 -10.91 -2.36 -28.01
C ARG A 264 -12.27 -1.96 -27.44
N GLY A 265 -13.12 -1.36 -28.27
CA GLY A 265 -14.44 -0.89 -27.86
C GLY A 265 -15.32 -2.02 -27.33
N THR A 266 -15.22 -3.20 -27.95
CA THR A 266 -15.94 -4.39 -27.50
C THR A 266 -15.43 -4.90 -26.16
N VAL A 267 -14.12 -5.02 -25.96
CA VAL A 267 -13.56 -5.48 -24.68
C VAL A 267 -13.87 -4.49 -23.56
N ASP A 268 -13.71 -3.18 -23.78
CA ASP A 268 -14.07 -2.15 -22.80
C ASP A 268 -15.57 -2.18 -22.46
N GLY A 269 -16.43 -2.39 -23.47
CA GLY A 269 -17.86 -2.58 -23.29
C GLY A 269 -18.20 -3.79 -22.43
N LEU A 270 -17.57 -4.95 -22.67
CA LEU A 270 -17.75 -6.17 -21.87
C LEU A 270 -17.25 -5.98 -20.44
N VAL A 271 -16.07 -5.39 -20.26
CA VAL A 271 -15.51 -5.10 -18.94
C VAL A 271 -16.43 -4.16 -18.15
N SER A 272 -16.97 -3.14 -18.80
CA SER A 272 -17.96 -2.23 -18.20
C SER A 272 -19.26 -2.96 -17.85
N LYS A 273 -19.77 -3.84 -18.73
CA LYS A 273 -20.95 -4.68 -18.47
C LYS A 273 -20.76 -5.55 -17.23
N TYR A 274 -19.67 -6.31 -17.15
CA TYR A 274 -19.37 -7.19 -16.00
C TYR A 274 -19.15 -6.40 -14.70
N LYS A 275 -18.45 -5.27 -14.77
CA LYS A 275 -18.31 -4.34 -13.64
C LYS A 275 -19.68 -3.86 -13.14
N GLN A 276 -20.58 -3.45 -14.04
CA GLN A 276 -21.93 -2.99 -13.66
C GLN A 276 -22.78 -4.12 -13.06
N ILE A 277 -22.71 -5.34 -13.61
CA ILE A 277 -23.41 -6.51 -13.05
C ILE A 277 -22.98 -6.76 -11.60
N GLY A 278 -21.67 -6.81 -11.34
CA GLY A 278 -21.16 -7.05 -9.99
C GLY A 278 -21.48 -5.92 -9.01
N VAL A 279 -21.31 -4.64 -9.41
CA VAL A 279 -21.68 -3.48 -8.58
C VAL A 279 -23.19 -3.48 -8.27
N LYS A 280 -24.04 -3.78 -9.26
CA LYS A 280 -25.49 -3.89 -9.07
C LYS A 280 -25.85 -5.03 -8.12
N SER A 281 -25.16 -6.17 -8.21
CA SER A 281 -25.35 -7.31 -7.30
C SER A 281 -25.07 -6.89 -5.85
N VAL A 282 -23.93 -6.25 -5.60
CA VAL A 282 -23.54 -5.73 -4.28
C VAL A 282 -24.59 -4.75 -3.72
N ASN A 283 -25.02 -3.79 -4.55
CA ASN A 283 -26.02 -2.81 -4.15
C ASN A 283 -27.37 -3.47 -3.83
N THR A 284 -27.79 -4.45 -4.62
CA THR A 284 -29.09 -5.15 -4.46
C THR A 284 -29.09 -6.10 -3.27
N ALA A 285 -27.94 -6.68 -2.92
CA ALA A 285 -27.81 -7.58 -1.78
C ALA A 285 -27.98 -6.86 -0.44
N LEU A 286 -27.57 -5.59 -0.39
CA LEU A 286 -27.54 -4.76 0.81
C LEU A 286 -28.67 -3.71 0.86
N ASP A 287 -29.58 -3.68 -0.11
CA ASP A 287 -30.72 -2.76 -0.15
C ASP A 287 -31.84 -3.18 0.83
N MET A 288 -31.98 -2.39 1.89
CA MET A 288 -32.96 -2.60 2.95
C MET A 288 -34.42 -2.54 2.46
N LYS A 289 -34.74 -1.73 1.44
CA LYS A 289 -36.11 -1.64 0.91
C LYS A 289 -36.56 -2.97 0.30
N ALA A 290 -35.64 -3.63 -0.38
CA ALA A 290 -35.88 -4.91 -1.00
C ALA A 290 -35.89 -6.07 0.02
N VAL A 291 -35.22 -5.95 1.17
CA VAL A 291 -35.25 -6.94 2.27
C VAL A 291 -36.61 -6.92 2.98
N SER A 292 -37.25 -5.76 3.13
CA SER A 292 -38.58 -5.64 3.73
C SER A 292 -39.76 -5.95 2.79
N GLY A 293 -39.55 -5.87 1.47
CA GLY A 293 -40.63 -5.98 0.46
C GLY A 293 -40.98 -7.40 -0.01
N GLY A 294 -40.20 -8.42 0.35
CA GLY A 294 -40.38 -9.80 -0.13
C GLY A 294 -41.54 -10.59 0.50
N GLY A 295 -42.47 -9.92 1.17
CA GLY A 295 -43.54 -10.54 1.97
C GLY A 295 -44.91 -9.93 1.73
N TYR A 296 -45.29 -9.65 0.48
CA TYR A 296 -46.68 -9.27 0.17
C TYR A 296 -47.51 -10.50 -0.21
N GLY A 297 -48.07 -11.14 0.81
CA GLY A 297 -49.29 -11.93 0.68
C GLY A 297 -50.42 -11.21 1.41
N SER A 298 -51.37 -10.67 0.65
CA SER A 298 -52.77 -10.38 1.00
C SER A 298 -53.08 -9.82 2.41
N GLY A 299 -53.49 -8.54 2.48
CA GLY A 299 -54.18 -8.02 3.67
C GLY A 299 -54.62 -6.56 3.58
N GLY A 300 -55.88 -6.32 3.19
CA GLY A 300 -56.79 -5.27 3.67
C GLY A 300 -56.41 -3.78 3.54
N PRO A 301 -57.23 -2.92 2.92
CA PRO A 301 -57.02 -1.47 2.92
C PRO A 301 -57.39 -0.86 4.28
N GLY A 302 -56.41 -0.33 5.01
CA GLY A 302 -56.66 0.51 6.19
C GLY A 302 -55.69 0.32 7.36
N GLY A 303 -54.40 0.61 7.19
CA GLY A 303 -53.44 0.60 8.29
C GLY A 303 -52.31 1.60 8.06
N VAL A 304 -52.23 2.62 8.90
CA VAL A 304 -51.17 3.65 8.87
C VAL A 304 -49.82 2.98 9.20
N GLN A 305 -48.97 2.78 8.18
CA GLN A 305 -47.62 2.26 8.35
C GLN A 305 -46.68 3.36 8.87
N ARG A 306 -46.22 3.23 10.13
CA ARG A 306 -45.03 3.92 10.63
C ARG A 306 -43.78 3.27 10.02
N HIS A 307 -42.93 4.07 9.40
CA HIS A 307 -41.60 3.71 8.91
C HIS A 307 -40.69 3.19 10.04
N GLY A 308 -39.90 2.15 9.74
CA GLY A 308 -38.55 2.00 10.30
C GLY A 308 -38.17 0.69 10.98
N THR A 309 -39.09 -0.20 11.36
CA THR A 309 -38.73 -1.46 12.04
C THR A 309 -39.63 -2.63 11.64
N PRO A 310 -39.07 -3.80 11.27
CA PRO A 310 -39.88 -4.99 11.05
C PRO A 310 -40.52 -5.47 12.37
N GLN A 311 -41.83 -5.74 12.35
CA GLN A 311 -42.57 -6.32 13.46
C GLN A 311 -41.93 -7.64 13.95
N ILE A 312 -41.99 -7.89 15.25
CA ILE A 312 -41.26 -8.91 16.03
C ILE A 312 -41.36 -10.37 15.49
N GLY A 313 -42.35 -10.71 14.66
CA GLY A 313 -42.43 -12.02 13.97
C GLY A 313 -41.76 -12.09 12.58
N SER A 314 -41.46 -10.94 11.96
CA SER A 314 -40.87 -10.83 10.61
C SER A 314 -39.34 -10.76 10.60
N GLY A 315 -38.71 -10.54 11.77
CA GLY A 315 -37.26 -10.35 11.90
C GLY A 315 -36.41 -11.58 11.56
N ALA A 316 -36.86 -12.79 11.92
CA ALA A 316 -36.13 -14.02 11.61
C ALA A 316 -36.14 -14.33 10.11
N LYS A 317 -37.29 -14.16 9.44
CA LYS A 317 -37.43 -14.32 7.98
C LYS A 317 -36.63 -13.27 7.22
N ALA A 318 -36.63 -12.02 7.69
CA ALA A 318 -35.82 -10.95 7.11
C ALA A 318 -34.30 -11.20 7.30
N ARG A 319 -33.89 -11.75 8.45
CA ARG A 319 -32.49 -12.17 8.70
C ARG A 319 -32.05 -13.26 7.72
N GLU A 320 -32.85 -14.29 7.53
CA GLU A 320 -32.52 -15.36 6.58
C GLU A 320 -32.48 -14.83 5.15
N ALA A 321 -33.45 -13.99 4.76
CA ALA A 321 -33.46 -13.35 3.44
C ALA A 321 -32.20 -12.51 3.18
N LEU A 322 -31.69 -11.79 4.20
CA LEU A 322 -30.44 -11.03 4.08
C LEU A 322 -29.23 -11.94 3.82
N TRP A 323 -29.10 -13.05 4.56
CA TRP A 323 -28.02 -14.01 4.34
C TRP A 323 -28.10 -14.69 2.98
N GLN A 324 -29.29 -15.07 2.52
CA GLN A 324 -29.52 -15.65 1.19
C GLN A 324 -29.11 -14.67 0.08
N ARG A 325 -29.48 -13.38 0.21
CA ARG A 325 -29.06 -12.34 -0.74
C ARG A 325 -27.55 -12.13 -0.75
N MET A 326 -26.92 -12.15 0.42
CA MET A 326 -25.45 -12.05 0.50
C MET A 326 -24.78 -13.27 -0.15
N SER A 327 -25.33 -14.48 0.03
CA SER A 327 -24.80 -15.68 -0.65
C SER A 327 -24.91 -15.55 -2.17
N GLY A 328 -26.08 -15.16 -2.67
CA GLY A 328 -26.28 -14.90 -4.10
C GLY A 328 -25.38 -13.79 -4.64
N CYS A 329 -25.06 -12.77 -3.82
CA CYS A 329 -24.07 -11.75 -4.16
C CYS A 329 -22.68 -12.37 -4.38
N MET A 330 -22.21 -13.20 -3.44
CA MET A 330 -20.92 -13.88 -3.55
C MET A 330 -20.85 -14.77 -4.79
N ASP A 331 -21.92 -15.50 -5.11
CA ASP A 331 -21.99 -16.32 -6.32
C ASP A 331 -21.94 -15.48 -7.60
N GLN A 332 -22.63 -14.34 -7.64
CA GLN A 332 -22.56 -13.42 -8.78
C GLN A 332 -21.17 -12.78 -8.93
N LEU A 333 -20.53 -12.39 -7.83
CA LEU A 333 -19.16 -11.85 -7.86
C LEU A 333 -18.17 -12.90 -8.39
N HIS A 334 -18.33 -14.16 -7.98
CA HIS A 334 -17.55 -15.27 -8.49
C HIS A 334 -17.70 -15.44 -10.01
N LEU A 335 -18.93 -15.48 -10.52
CA LEU A 335 -19.20 -15.60 -11.96
C LEU A 335 -18.64 -14.43 -12.77
N VAL A 336 -18.83 -13.21 -12.29
CA VAL A 336 -18.30 -11.99 -12.93
C VAL A 336 -16.78 -12.04 -13.04
N LEU A 337 -16.09 -12.42 -11.95
CA LEU A 337 -14.63 -12.47 -11.93
C LEU A 337 -14.08 -13.62 -12.78
N LEU A 338 -14.73 -14.78 -12.78
CA LEU A 338 -14.37 -15.88 -13.67
C LEU A 338 -14.50 -15.51 -15.14
N ALA A 339 -15.60 -14.84 -15.53
CA ALA A 339 -15.80 -14.40 -16.91
C ALA A 339 -14.73 -13.39 -17.36
N VAL A 340 -14.42 -12.39 -16.52
CA VAL A 340 -13.39 -11.38 -16.82
C VAL A 340 -11.99 -11.99 -16.85
N TRP A 341 -11.68 -12.89 -15.90
CA TRP A 341 -10.42 -13.61 -15.92
C TRP A 341 -10.29 -14.49 -17.17
N HIS A 342 -11.37 -15.17 -17.57
CA HIS A 342 -11.37 -16.01 -18.75
C HIS A 342 -11.18 -15.19 -20.03
N LEU A 343 -11.89 -14.07 -20.18
CA LEU A 343 -11.70 -13.10 -21.26
C LEU A 343 -10.23 -12.68 -21.38
N GLN A 344 -9.65 -12.27 -20.27
CA GLN A 344 -8.27 -11.82 -20.17
C GLN A 344 -7.26 -12.95 -20.46
N ARG A 345 -7.54 -14.17 -19.99
CA ARG A 345 -6.74 -15.37 -20.29
C ARG A 345 -6.73 -15.68 -21.79
N VAL A 346 -7.86 -15.54 -22.48
CA VAL A 346 -7.91 -15.77 -23.94
C VAL A 346 -7.17 -14.66 -24.68
N LEU A 347 -7.37 -13.38 -24.30
CA LEU A 347 -6.67 -12.24 -24.89
C LEU A 347 -5.14 -12.35 -24.77
N SER A 348 -4.63 -12.79 -23.63
CA SER A 348 -3.19 -12.95 -23.38
C SER A 348 -2.54 -14.10 -24.16
N LYS A 349 -3.33 -15.06 -24.66
CA LYS A 349 -2.83 -16.22 -25.40
C LYS A 349 -3.08 -16.14 -26.90
N LYS A 350 -4.15 -15.45 -27.32
CA LYS A 350 -4.55 -15.42 -28.73
C LYS A 350 -3.71 -14.41 -29.51
N ARG A 351 -3.14 -14.88 -30.61
CA ARG A 351 -2.45 -14.08 -31.61
C ARG A 351 -3.25 -14.07 -32.89
N ASP A 352 -3.19 -12.96 -33.61
CA ASP A 352 -3.73 -12.92 -34.95
C ASP A 352 -2.98 -13.90 -35.88
N PRO A 353 -3.68 -14.70 -36.70
CA PRO A 353 -3.04 -15.67 -37.59
C PRO A 353 -2.12 -15.07 -38.66
N PHE A 354 -2.31 -13.79 -39.03
CA PHE A 354 -1.59 -13.15 -40.12
C PHE A 354 -0.55 -12.14 -39.63
N THR A 355 -0.91 -11.28 -38.68
CA THR A 355 -0.04 -10.24 -38.13
C THR A 355 0.81 -10.75 -36.97
N HIS A 356 0.47 -11.91 -36.38
CA HIS A 356 1.08 -12.47 -35.16
C HIS A 356 1.06 -11.57 -33.93
N VAL A 357 0.34 -10.44 -34.00
CA VAL A 357 0.12 -9.50 -32.91
C VAL A 357 -0.76 -10.17 -31.84
N LEU A 358 -0.38 -10.01 -30.57
CA LEU A 358 -1.21 -10.46 -29.45
C LEU A 358 -2.43 -9.55 -29.35
N LEU A 359 -3.62 -10.14 -29.28
CA LEU A 359 -4.85 -9.37 -29.16
C LEU A 359 -4.86 -8.51 -27.89
N LEU A 360 -4.18 -8.95 -26.83
CA LEU A 360 -4.00 -8.15 -25.62
C LEU A 360 -3.20 -6.87 -25.86
N ASP A 361 -2.12 -6.92 -26.65
CA ASP A 361 -1.29 -5.74 -26.92
C ASP A 361 -2.09 -4.67 -27.67
N GLU A 362 -2.92 -5.10 -28.62
CA GLU A 362 -3.86 -4.22 -29.33
C GLU A 362 -4.84 -3.55 -28.36
N VAL A 363 -5.41 -4.30 -27.41
CA VAL A 363 -6.28 -3.75 -26.37
C VAL A 363 -5.51 -2.86 -25.39
N MET A 364 -4.20 -3.03 -25.21
CA MET A 364 -3.39 -2.26 -24.26
C MET A 364 -2.73 -0.99 -24.83
N GLN A 365 -2.61 -0.83 -26.15
CA GLN A 365 -1.91 0.32 -26.78
C GLN A 365 -2.37 1.73 -26.35
N SER A 366 -3.60 1.94 -25.87
CA SER A 366 -4.03 3.26 -25.31
C SER A 366 -3.83 3.40 -23.79
N LEU A 367 -3.64 2.29 -23.08
CA LEU A 367 -3.35 2.28 -21.64
C LEU A 367 -1.93 2.75 -21.37
N GLU A 368 -0.98 2.44 -22.26
CA GLU A 368 0.39 2.94 -22.19
C GLU A 368 0.43 4.46 -22.14
N VAL A 369 -0.41 5.18 -22.88
CA VAL A 369 -0.41 6.64 -22.86
C VAL A 369 -0.90 7.17 -21.50
N SER A 370 -1.92 6.57 -20.89
CA SER A 370 -2.46 7.01 -19.60
C SER A 370 -1.61 6.60 -18.40
N GLU A 371 -1.10 5.36 -18.37
CA GLU A 371 -0.22 4.86 -17.31
C GLU A 371 1.19 5.44 -17.42
N VAL A 372 1.73 5.68 -18.62
CA VAL A 372 3.00 6.41 -18.76
C VAL A 372 2.80 7.85 -18.28
N ILE A 373 1.68 8.51 -18.58
CA ILE A 373 1.38 9.84 -18.02
C ILE A 373 1.21 9.79 -16.50
N PHE A 374 0.54 8.77 -15.94
CA PHE A 374 0.33 8.63 -14.49
C PHE A 374 1.60 8.24 -13.73
N CYS A 375 2.44 7.37 -14.29
CA CYS A 375 3.76 7.00 -13.78
C CYS A 375 4.75 8.16 -13.92
N LEU A 376 4.71 8.93 -15.00
CA LEU A 376 5.48 10.16 -15.13
C LEU A 376 5.00 11.21 -14.13
N ALA A 377 3.69 11.40 -13.98
CA ALA A 377 3.11 12.36 -13.04
C ALA A 377 3.38 12.00 -11.57
N SER A 378 3.24 10.73 -11.18
CA SER A 378 3.53 10.25 -9.82
C SER A 378 5.01 10.30 -9.50
N ASN A 379 5.90 9.93 -10.43
CA ASN A 379 7.34 10.10 -10.26
C ASN A 379 7.75 11.58 -10.20
N PHE A 380 7.08 12.46 -10.95
CA PHE A 380 7.33 13.90 -10.92
C PHE A 380 6.84 14.51 -9.59
N LEU A 381 5.68 14.09 -9.09
CA LEU A 381 5.14 14.49 -7.77
C LEU A 381 6.02 13.97 -6.62
N ALA A 382 6.49 12.73 -6.68
CA ALA A 382 7.41 12.16 -5.70
C ALA A 382 8.74 12.92 -5.68
N LYS A 383 9.32 13.24 -6.85
CA LYS A 383 10.53 14.07 -6.96
C LYS A 383 10.31 15.51 -6.48
N ALA A 384 9.15 16.10 -6.78
CA ALA A 384 8.80 17.44 -6.32
C ALA A 384 8.62 17.49 -4.79
N LEU A 385 7.94 16.51 -4.21
CA LEU A 385 7.78 16.37 -2.76
C LEU A 385 9.11 16.11 -2.06
N GLN A 386 9.96 15.25 -2.63
CA GLN A 386 11.29 14.97 -2.11
C GLN A 386 12.22 16.19 -2.20
N ASN A 387 12.16 16.96 -3.29
CA ASN A 387 12.90 18.22 -3.41
C ASN A 387 12.39 19.31 -2.46
N VAL A 388 11.08 19.41 -2.23
CA VAL A 388 10.50 20.37 -1.27
C VAL A 388 10.83 19.99 0.18
N LEU A 389 10.83 18.70 0.52
CA LEU A 389 11.23 18.21 1.85
C LEU A 389 12.72 18.40 2.10
N VAL A 390 13.58 18.09 1.12
CA VAL A 390 15.05 18.29 1.22
C VAL A 390 15.44 19.77 1.25
N SER A 391 14.70 20.64 0.58
CA SER A 391 15.01 22.08 0.55
C SER A 391 14.54 22.84 1.80
N ARG A 392 13.57 22.29 2.56
CA ARG A 392 12.92 22.99 3.68
C ARG A 392 13.34 22.46 5.06
N TRP A 393 13.88 21.24 5.14
CA TRP A 393 14.38 20.62 6.37
C TRP A 393 15.71 19.91 6.10
N GLY A 394 16.78 20.69 6.01
CA GLY A 394 18.13 20.14 6.10
C GLY A 394 18.34 19.62 7.53
N PHE A 395 18.73 18.34 7.65
CA PHE A 395 18.80 17.52 8.88
C PHE A 395 17.50 16.80 9.28
N LEU A 396 17.28 15.62 8.68
CA LEU A 396 16.84 14.39 9.35
C LEU A 396 16.89 13.24 8.32
N SER A 397 18.08 12.66 8.15
CA SER A 397 18.24 11.42 7.39
C SER A 397 17.88 10.24 8.30
N GLY A 398 16.60 9.89 8.33
CA GLY A 398 16.12 8.71 9.01
C GLY A 398 14.63 8.81 9.29
N ILE A 399 13.85 7.88 8.73
CA ILE A 399 12.40 7.69 8.92
C ILE A 399 11.53 8.55 7.99
N VAL A 400 11.24 8.01 6.80
CA VAL A 400 9.94 8.24 6.13
C VAL A 400 9.49 6.93 5.49
N CYS A 401 8.61 6.21 6.19
CA CYS A 401 7.78 5.15 5.62
C CYS A 401 6.53 5.81 5.02
N PHE A 402 6.31 5.65 3.71
CA PHE A 402 5.06 6.07 3.06
C PHE A 402 3.98 5.01 3.30
N GLY A 403 3.18 5.23 4.35
CA GLY A 403 1.86 4.64 4.51
C GLY A 403 0.81 5.54 3.84
N SER A 404 -0.11 4.92 3.11
CA SER A 404 -1.23 5.55 2.40
C SER A 404 -2.00 6.55 3.28
N PHE A 405 -2.11 7.77 2.79
CA PHE A 405 -2.89 8.84 3.39
C PHE A 405 -4.38 8.63 3.10
N GLU A 406 -5.10 8.01 4.03
CA GLU A 406 -6.53 8.24 4.23
C GLU A 406 -6.91 7.79 5.64
N TYR A 407 -7.74 8.59 6.33
CA TYR A 407 -8.35 8.44 7.67
C TYR A 407 -7.77 9.24 8.85
N ALA A 408 -8.45 10.39 9.06
CA ALA A 408 -9.06 10.84 10.31
C ALA A 408 -8.19 11.38 11.47
N PHE A 409 -8.28 12.70 11.63
CA PHE A 409 -8.15 13.43 12.90
C PHE A 409 -9.28 13.04 13.87
N ALA A 410 -8.93 12.56 15.06
CA ALA A 410 -9.67 12.78 16.31
C ALA A 410 -8.68 12.66 17.49
N PRO A 411 -8.74 13.55 18.50
CA PRO A 411 -7.68 13.68 19.51
C PRO A 411 -7.98 12.83 20.75
N LEU A 412 -6.95 12.28 21.42
CA LEU A 412 -6.97 12.01 22.87
C LEU A 412 -5.55 11.72 23.41
N SER A 413 -5.08 12.68 24.22
CA SER A 413 -4.34 12.59 25.49
C SER A 413 -3.29 11.50 25.73
N ASP A 414 -2.08 11.99 25.99
CA ASP A 414 -1.04 11.52 26.93
C ASP A 414 -1.28 10.19 27.65
N HIS A 415 -0.38 9.21 27.44
CA HIS A 415 0.40 8.60 28.52
C HIS A 415 1.60 7.81 27.96
N HIS A 416 2.75 8.03 28.61
CA HIS A 416 4.06 7.42 28.36
C HIS A 416 4.02 5.89 28.31
N ILE A 417 4.54 5.29 27.23
CA ILE A 417 5.04 3.91 27.22
C ILE A 417 6.35 3.86 26.42
N THR A 418 7.43 3.58 27.13
CA THR A 418 8.76 3.18 26.63
C THR A 418 8.66 1.84 25.90
N LEU A 419 9.09 1.79 24.63
CA LEU A 419 9.23 0.55 23.86
C LEU A 419 10.71 0.24 23.61
N GLU A 420 11.15 -0.87 24.18
CA GLU A 420 12.39 -1.56 23.86
C GLU A 420 12.38 -2.01 22.38
N VAL A 421 13.55 -1.93 21.76
CA VAL A 421 13.80 -2.32 20.37
C VAL A 421 14.24 -3.79 20.35
N PRO A 422 13.52 -4.72 19.68
CA PRO A 422 14.09 -6.00 19.29
C PRO A 422 14.78 -5.84 17.93
N SER A 423 16.08 -6.07 17.94
CA SER A 423 16.94 -6.15 16.77
C SER A 423 16.67 -7.42 15.95
N THR A 424 16.03 -7.27 14.79
CA THR A 424 16.15 -8.23 13.69
C THR A 424 16.34 -7.47 12.38
N GLN A 425 17.59 -7.37 11.96
CA GLN A 425 18.00 -6.88 10.65
C GLN A 425 17.40 -7.78 9.56
N SER A 426 16.75 -7.18 8.57
CA SER A 426 16.55 -7.76 7.24
C SER A 426 16.95 -6.69 6.21
N PRO A 427 17.77 -7.03 5.21
CA PRO A 427 18.46 -6.04 4.40
C PRO A 427 17.52 -5.41 3.37
N CYS A 428 17.53 -4.08 3.30
CA CYS A 428 16.95 -3.31 2.21
C CYS A 428 17.72 -3.65 0.91
N LEU A 429 17.09 -4.40 0.00
CA LEU A 429 17.62 -4.59 -1.34
C LEU A 429 17.40 -3.31 -2.15
N PHE A 430 18.53 -2.68 -2.49
CA PHE A 430 18.64 -1.68 -3.54
C PHE A 430 18.03 -2.19 -4.83
N TYR A 431 17.12 -1.41 -5.41
CA TYR A 431 16.43 -1.69 -6.66
C TYR A 431 17.44 -1.53 -7.83
N ASN A 432 18.01 -2.65 -8.27
CA ASN A 432 18.83 -2.71 -9.48
C ASN A 432 17.93 -2.72 -10.72
N SER A 433 18.22 -1.85 -11.69
CA SER A 433 17.45 -1.59 -12.91
C SER A 433 17.50 -2.69 -13.98
N THR A 434 17.83 -3.93 -13.61
CA THR A 434 18.01 -5.07 -14.52
C THR A 434 16.95 -6.16 -14.40
N GLU A 435 15.97 -6.04 -13.50
CA GLU A 435 14.81 -6.94 -13.45
C GLU A 435 13.57 -6.32 -14.09
N ARG A 436 13.60 -6.13 -15.41
CA ARG A 436 12.36 -5.85 -16.19
C ARG A 436 11.44 -7.06 -16.32
N SER A 437 11.82 -8.22 -15.76
CA SER A 437 11.11 -9.49 -15.93
C SER A 437 10.21 -9.90 -14.77
N SER A 438 10.20 -9.17 -13.65
CA SER A 438 9.45 -9.56 -12.44
C SER A 438 8.19 -8.71 -12.18
N CYS A 439 7.99 -7.59 -12.87
CA CYS A 439 6.86 -6.66 -12.66
C CYS A 439 5.71 -6.79 -13.68
N VAL A 440 5.57 -7.93 -14.37
CA VAL A 440 4.53 -8.15 -15.41
C VAL A 440 3.19 -8.68 -14.84
N PHE A 441 3.05 -8.85 -13.53
CA PHE A 441 2.01 -9.76 -12.98
C PHE A 441 0.76 -9.10 -12.38
N TYR A 442 0.24 -8.03 -12.98
CA TYR A 442 -1.21 -7.79 -12.99
C TYR A 442 -1.63 -7.42 -14.40
N LEU A 443 -2.52 -8.23 -14.98
CA LEU A 443 -3.19 -7.81 -16.20
C LEU A 443 -4.24 -6.74 -15.82
N PRO A 444 -4.21 -5.55 -16.46
CA PRO A 444 -4.93 -4.36 -16.00
C PRO A 444 -6.46 -4.51 -16.01
N ILE A 445 -7.01 -5.40 -16.83
CA ILE A 445 -8.46 -5.56 -17.03
C ILE A 445 -9.12 -6.13 -15.76
N LEU A 446 -8.61 -7.26 -15.27
CA LEU A 446 -9.15 -7.94 -14.10
C LEU A 446 -8.99 -7.09 -12.83
N TYR A 447 -7.84 -6.43 -12.68
CA TYR A 447 -7.59 -5.54 -11.54
C TYR A 447 -8.61 -4.40 -11.49
N ARG A 448 -8.92 -3.75 -12.62
CA ARG A 448 -9.92 -2.66 -12.69
C ARG A 448 -11.31 -3.11 -12.27
N VAL A 449 -11.72 -4.32 -12.64
CA VAL A 449 -13.00 -4.88 -12.24
C VAL A 449 -12.98 -5.21 -10.75
N TRP A 450 -11.96 -5.93 -10.27
CA TRP A 450 -11.81 -6.29 -8.86
C TRP A 450 -11.79 -5.08 -7.93
N ASP A 451 -11.01 -4.06 -8.25
CA ASP A 451 -10.91 -2.81 -7.49
C ASP A 451 -12.27 -2.10 -7.41
N ALA A 452 -12.99 -2.01 -8.53
CA ALA A 452 -14.33 -1.43 -8.54
C ALA A 452 -15.34 -2.22 -7.69
N LEU A 453 -15.30 -3.55 -7.76
CA LEU A 453 -16.17 -4.42 -6.97
C LEU A 453 -15.86 -4.32 -5.48
N THR A 454 -14.57 -4.35 -5.11
CA THR A 454 -14.12 -4.25 -3.72
C THR A 454 -14.45 -2.88 -3.13
N LYS A 455 -14.23 -1.78 -3.87
CA LYS A 455 -14.63 -0.43 -3.45
C LYS A 455 -16.15 -0.30 -3.28
N SER A 456 -16.92 -0.84 -4.21
CA SER A 456 -18.38 -0.86 -4.10
C SER A 456 -18.84 -1.65 -2.88
N PHE A 457 -18.24 -2.81 -2.63
CA PHE A 457 -18.53 -3.66 -1.47
C PHE A 457 -18.17 -2.96 -0.16
N ALA A 458 -16.96 -2.42 -0.05
CA ALA A 458 -16.52 -1.64 1.11
C ALA A 458 -17.44 -0.46 1.40
N SER A 459 -17.80 0.31 0.36
CA SER A 459 -18.71 1.45 0.49
C SER A 459 -20.08 1.01 1.00
N GLN A 460 -20.62 -0.09 0.49
CA GLN A 460 -21.92 -0.57 0.93
C GLN A 460 -21.88 -1.15 2.35
N MET A 461 -20.83 -1.92 2.70
CA MET A 461 -20.63 -2.43 4.06
C MET A 461 -20.53 -1.30 5.09
N LYS A 462 -19.78 -0.25 4.77
CA LYS A 462 -19.68 0.96 5.60
C LYS A 462 -21.03 1.69 5.70
N SER A 463 -21.73 1.85 4.58
CA SER A 463 -23.05 2.49 4.53
C SER A 463 -24.05 1.75 5.44
N VAL A 464 -24.22 0.44 5.28
CA VAL A 464 -25.19 -0.34 6.07
C VAL A 464 -24.83 -0.40 7.55
N PHE A 465 -23.54 -0.40 7.90
CA PHE A 465 -23.09 -0.34 9.29
C PHE A 465 -23.52 0.95 9.98
N THR A 466 -23.51 2.08 9.26
CA THR A 466 -23.91 3.39 9.82
C THR A 466 -25.41 3.65 9.72
N ALA A 467 -26.07 3.22 8.64
CA ALA A 467 -27.44 3.60 8.33
C ALA A 467 -28.49 2.61 8.85
N SER A 468 -28.15 1.33 9.06
CA SER A 468 -29.11 0.29 9.43
C SER A 468 -28.68 -0.46 10.70
N SER A 469 -29.34 -0.18 11.82
CA SER A 469 -29.12 -0.91 13.08
C SER A 469 -29.44 -2.40 12.94
N PHE A 470 -30.46 -2.76 12.16
CA PHE A 470 -30.84 -4.15 11.90
C PHE A 470 -29.74 -4.94 11.17
N VAL A 471 -29.21 -4.39 10.07
CA VAL A 471 -28.13 -5.06 9.30
C VAL A 471 -26.85 -5.08 10.13
N LYS A 472 -26.54 -3.98 10.83
CA LYS A 472 -25.43 -3.91 11.76
C LYS A 472 -25.48 -5.04 12.79
N GLU A 473 -26.60 -5.21 13.47
CA GLU A 473 -26.76 -6.25 14.49
C GLU A 473 -26.58 -7.66 13.91
N ILE A 474 -27.19 -7.94 12.75
CA ILE A 474 -27.11 -9.27 12.11
C ILE A 474 -25.69 -9.61 11.68
N PHE A 475 -25.00 -8.70 11.00
CA PHE A 475 -23.63 -8.97 10.54
C PHE A 475 -22.60 -8.90 11.66
N THR A 476 -22.85 -8.13 12.72
CA THR A 476 -21.97 -8.13 13.89
C THR A 476 -22.11 -9.45 14.65
N SER A 477 -23.33 -9.87 15.00
CA SER A 477 -23.57 -11.14 15.72
C SER A 477 -23.23 -12.38 14.87
N GLY A 478 -23.43 -12.29 13.55
CA GLY A 478 -23.09 -13.33 12.59
C GLY A 478 -21.76 -13.11 11.86
N TYR A 479 -20.84 -12.33 12.45
CA TYR A 479 -19.54 -12.05 11.81
C TYR A 479 -18.76 -13.31 11.41
N PRO A 480 -18.68 -14.38 12.23
CA PRO A 480 -18.01 -15.63 11.83
C PRO A 480 -18.56 -16.21 10.52
N LYS A 481 -19.89 -16.15 10.32
CA LYS A 481 -20.53 -16.59 9.07
C LYS A 481 -20.18 -15.68 7.90
N LEU A 482 -20.11 -14.36 8.14
CA LEU A 482 -19.78 -13.38 7.10
C LEU A 482 -18.35 -13.54 6.59
N VAL A 483 -17.37 -13.65 7.50
CA VAL A 483 -15.96 -13.82 7.11
C VAL A 483 -15.77 -15.14 6.36
N MET A 484 -16.35 -16.25 6.84
CA MET A 484 -16.33 -17.53 6.14
C MET A 484 -16.93 -17.43 4.73
N MET A 485 -18.02 -16.70 4.52
CA MET A 485 -18.61 -16.52 3.18
C MET A 485 -17.66 -15.79 2.23
N ILE A 486 -16.95 -14.78 2.72
CA ILE A 486 -15.97 -14.03 1.93
C ILE A 486 -14.74 -14.90 1.65
N GLU A 487 -14.20 -15.58 2.65
CA GLU A 487 -13.06 -16.49 2.48
C GLU A 487 -13.38 -17.60 1.49
N ASN A 488 -14.55 -18.24 1.60
CA ASN A 488 -15.02 -19.22 0.63
C ASN A 488 -15.12 -18.65 -0.80
N LEU A 489 -15.57 -17.40 -0.97
CA LEU A 489 -15.55 -16.74 -2.28
C LEU A 489 -14.12 -16.60 -2.80
N LEU A 490 -13.21 -16.06 -1.98
CA LEU A 490 -11.82 -15.82 -2.35
C LEU A 490 -11.08 -17.12 -2.67
N GLU A 491 -11.33 -18.19 -1.92
CA GLU A 491 -10.79 -19.53 -2.17
C GLU A 491 -11.35 -20.14 -3.45
N ARG A 492 -12.68 -20.07 -3.67
CA ARG A 492 -13.29 -20.53 -4.94
C ARG A 492 -12.68 -19.84 -6.14
N ILE A 493 -12.56 -18.50 -6.11
CA ILE A 493 -11.92 -17.75 -7.20
C ILE A 493 -10.47 -18.19 -7.38
N SER A 494 -9.71 -18.35 -6.29
CA SER A 494 -8.30 -18.76 -6.37
C SER A 494 -8.15 -20.14 -6.99
N ARG A 495 -8.95 -21.11 -6.55
CA ARG A 495 -8.92 -22.49 -7.04
C ARG A 495 -9.29 -22.58 -8.51
N ASP A 496 -10.37 -21.90 -8.90
CA ASP A 496 -10.91 -22.04 -10.26
C ASP A 496 -10.11 -21.21 -11.29
N THR A 497 -9.21 -20.34 -10.83
CA THR A 497 -8.30 -19.53 -11.67
C THR A 497 -6.83 -19.98 -11.61
N ASP A 498 -6.53 -21.02 -10.83
CA ASP A 498 -5.19 -21.62 -10.74
C ASP A 498 -4.90 -22.48 -11.98
N VAL A 499 -4.44 -21.82 -13.04
CA VAL A 499 -4.09 -22.48 -14.30
C VAL A 499 -2.61 -22.25 -14.60
N LYS A 500 -1.88 -23.35 -14.81
CA LYS A 500 -0.45 -23.34 -15.13
C LYS A 500 -0.12 -22.31 -16.23
N GLY A 501 0.81 -21.41 -15.92
CA GLY A 501 1.31 -20.39 -16.85
C GLY A 501 0.42 -19.15 -17.00
N VAL A 502 -0.60 -18.96 -16.16
CA VAL A 502 -1.40 -17.73 -16.08
C VAL A 502 -1.47 -17.29 -14.61
N PRO A 503 -1.26 -16.00 -14.28
CA PRO A 503 -1.40 -15.56 -12.90
C PRO A 503 -2.82 -15.81 -12.36
N PRO A 504 -2.96 -16.19 -11.08
CA PRO A 504 -4.26 -16.32 -10.43
C PRO A 504 -5.07 -15.04 -10.54
N ALA A 505 -6.40 -15.14 -10.53
CA ALA A 505 -7.27 -13.98 -10.65
C ALA A 505 -7.09 -12.97 -9.50
N LEU A 506 -6.72 -13.46 -8.31
CA LEU A 506 -6.56 -12.66 -7.10
C LEU A 506 -5.16 -12.83 -6.53
N SER A 507 -4.59 -11.70 -6.12
CA SER A 507 -3.37 -11.65 -5.33
C SER A 507 -3.65 -11.68 -3.84
N SER A 508 -2.62 -11.91 -3.00
CA SER A 508 -2.74 -11.81 -1.54
C SER A 508 -3.30 -10.45 -1.12
N GLN A 509 -2.77 -9.36 -1.69
CA GLN A 509 -3.24 -8.00 -1.40
C GLN A 509 -4.71 -7.79 -1.79
N GLY A 510 -5.13 -8.34 -2.94
CA GLY A 510 -6.53 -8.27 -3.36
C GLY A 510 -7.48 -8.97 -2.39
N LYS A 511 -7.08 -10.14 -1.88
CA LYS A 511 -7.84 -10.88 -0.85
C LYS A 511 -7.96 -10.07 0.44
N GLU A 512 -6.84 -9.48 0.89
CA GLU A 512 -6.80 -8.65 2.09
C GLU A 512 -7.71 -7.42 1.97
N GLN A 513 -7.78 -6.76 0.82
CA GLN A 513 -8.67 -5.61 0.59
C GLN A 513 -10.15 -5.98 0.76
N MET A 514 -10.56 -7.16 0.28
CA MET A 514 -11.94 -7.63 0.45
C MET A 514 -12.24 -7.95 1.92
N VAL A 515 -11.32 -8.59 2.64
CA VAL A 515 -11.48 -8.87 4.08
C VAL A 515 -11.49 -7.58 4.90
N ALA A 516 -10.65 -6.59 4.56
CA ALA A 516 -10.63 -5.28 5.22
C ALA A 516 -11.97 -4.54 5.09
N SER A 517 -12.73 -4.80 4.02
CA SER A 517 -14.05 -4.21 3.79
C SER A 517 -15.08 -4.59 4.87
N ILE A 518 -14.86 -5.67 5.63
CA ILE A 518 -15.74 -6.13 6.71
C ILE A 518 -15.15 -5.94 8.12
N GLU A 519 -13.97 -5.34 8.24
CA GLU A 519 -13.27 -5.16 9.52
C GLU A 519 -14.08 -4.33 10.54
N ILE A 520 -14.91 -3.41 10.07
CA ILE A 520 -15.83 -2.63 10.93
C ILE A 520 -16.79 -3.54 11.72
N PHE A 521 -17.22 -4.66 11.14
CA PHE A 521 -18.07 -5.66 11.81
C PHE A 521 -17.25 -6.56 12.72
N GLN A 522 -16.00 -6.87 12.35
CA GLN A 522 -15.06 -7.60 13.22
C GLN A 522 -14.87 -6.86 14.54
N ASN A 523 -14.54 -5.57 14.47
CA ASN A 523 -14.27 -4.75 15.65
C ASN A 523 -15.52 -4.60 16.52
N ALA A 524 -16.70 -4.46 15.90
CA ALA A 524 -17.96 -4.46 16.63
C ALA A 524 -18.25 -5.82 17.28
N PHE A 525 -17.95 -6.94 16.61
CA PHE A 525 -18.13 -8.29 17.14
C PHE A 525 -17.24 -8.54 18.34
N LEU A 526 -15.94 -8.22 18.22
CA LEU A 526 -14.98 -8.33 19.32
C LEU A 526 -15.40 -7.46 20.52
N GLY A 527 -15.87 -6.23 20.27
CA GLY A 527 -16.43 -5.37 21.30
C GLY A 527 -17.67 -5.97 21.98
N LEU A 528 -18.56 -6.62 21.23
CA LEU A 528 -19.70 -7.34 21.80
C LEU A 528 -19.26 -8.54 22.66
N CYS A 529 -18.30 -9.34 22.21
CA CYS A 529 -17.75 -10.45 23.00
C CYS A 529 -17.15 -9.95 24.32
N LEU A 530 -16.30 -8.91 24.25
CA LEU A 530 -15.69 -8.28 25.42
C LEU A 530 -16.76 -7.77 26.39
N ASN A 531 -17.75 -7.02 25.91
CA ASN A 531 -18.79 -6.44 26.76
C ASN A 531 -19.65 -7.51 27.42
N ARG A 532 -20.14 -8.49 26.66
CA ARG A 532 -21.00 -9.56 27.20
C ARG A 532 -20.32 -10.36 28.31
N LEU A 533 -19.04 -10.68 28.11
CA LEU A 533 -18.24 -11.40 29.11
C LEU A 533 -17.88 -10.50 30.30
N SER A 534 -17.51 -9.24 30.06
CA SER A 534 -17.18 -8.29 31.12
C SER A 534 -18.40 -7.98 32.00
N ASP A 535 -19.57 -7.79 31.40
CA ASP A 535 -20.84 -7.57 32.11
C ASP A 535 -21.21 -8.78 32.95
N LEU A 536 -21.01 -10.00 32.44
CA LEU A 536 -21.20 -11.23 33.21
C LEU A 536 -20.26 -11.28 34.42
N VAL A 537 -18.97 -10.98 34.24
CA VAL A 537 -18.00 -10.93 35.35
C VAL A 537 -18.38 -9.86 36.37
N ASN A 538 -18.75 -8.66 35.93
CA ASN A 538 -19.14 -7.56 36.81
C ASN A 538 -20.46 -7.85 37.56
N SER A 539 -21.39 -8.59 36.93
CA SER A 539 -22.63 -9.04 37.56
C SER A 539 -22.36 -10.09 38.64
N VAL A 540 -21.45 -11.04 38.38
CA VAL A 540 -21.07 -12.09 39.34
C VAL A 540 -20.23 -11.52 40.48
N PHE A 541 -19.30 -10.61 40.18
CA PHE A 541 -18.39 -9.96 41.14
C PHE A 541 -18.72 -8.47 41.30
N SER A 542 -19.92 -8.17 41.79
CA SER A 542 -20.37 -6.79 42.01
C SER A 542 -19.51 -6.06 43.04
N THR A 543 -19.11 -4.82 42.73
CA THR A 543 -18.36 -3.93 43.64
C THR A 543 -19.16 -3.47 44.84
N SER A 544 -20.49 -3.46 44.74
CA SER A 544 -21.37 -2.98 45.81
C SER A 544 -21.50 -3.96 46.97
N SER A 545 -21.10 -5.23 46.78
CA SER A 545 -21.25 -6.30 47.77
C SER A 545 -19.92 -7.02 48.03
N ARG A 546 -19.00 -6.38 48.77
CA ARG A 546 -17.76 -7.03 49.23
C ARG A 546 -17.99 -8.23 50.16
N GLY A 547 -19.21 -8.44 50.67
CA GLY A 547 -19.54 -9.53 51.59
C GLY A 547 -19.98 -10.85 50.93
N GLY A 548 -20.50 -10.82 49.69
CA GLY A 548 -21.06 -12.01 49.04
C GLY A 548 -20.03 -12.72 48.16
N VAL A 549 -19.83 -14.02 48.38
CA VAL A 549 -19.00 -14.87 47.51
C VAL A 549 -19.88 -15.48 46.43
N PRO A 550 -19.47 -15.50 45.14
CA PRO A 550 -20.21 -16.17 44.09
C PRO A 550 -20.44 -17.66 44.37
N SER A 551 -21.58 -18.19 43.93
CA SER A 551 -21.83 -19.63 43.96
C SER A 551 -21.03 -20.36 42.87
N LYS A 552 -20.86 -21.67 43.01
CA LYS A 552 -20.22 -22.51 41.97
C LYS A 552 -20.95 -22.42 40.62
N GLU A 553 -22.27 -22.27 40.64
CA GLU A 553 -23.09 -22.10 39.43
C GLU A 553 -22.75 -20.81 38.66
N HIS A 554 -22.47 -19.72 39.38
CA HIS A 554 -22.05 -18.47 38.74
C HIS A 554 -20.68 -18.62 38.05
N ILE A 555 -19.75 -19.35 38.65
CA ILE A 555 -18.43 -19.62 38.07
C ILE A 555 -18.55 -20.54 36.85
N ALA A 556 -19.36 -21.60 36.95
CA ALA A 556 -19.66 -22.48 35.82
C ALA A 556 -20.23 -21.67 34.64
N ARG A 557 -21.17 -20.75 34.90
CA ARG A 557 -21.74 -19.86 33.88
C ARG A 557 -20.69 -19.01 33.15
N ILE A 558 -19.71 -18.46 33.87
CA ILE A 558 -18.60 -17.71 33.26
C ILE A 558 -17.79 -18.64 32.34
N THR A 559 -17.38 -19.81 32.83
CA THR A 559 -16.55 -20.74 32.05
C THR A 559 -17.27 -21.30 30.83
N SER A 560 -18.55 -21.65 30.94
CA SER A 560 -19.37 -22.10 29.82
C SER A 560 -19.56 -21.00 28.78
N ARG A 561 -19.79 -19.75 29.21
CA ARG A 561 -19.94 -18.64 28.27
C ARG A 561 -18.64 -18.36 27.50
N ILE A 562 -17.48 -18.44 28.16
CA ILE A 562 -16.16 -18.34 27.50
C ILE A 562 -16.00 -19.46 26.47
N GLN A 563 -16.36 -20.69 26.83
CA GLN A 563 -16.30 -21.83 25.94
C GLN A 563 -17.19 -21.64 24.70
N GLU A 564 -18.44 -21.20 24.87
CA GLU A 564 -19.37 -20.88 23.77
C GLU A 564 -18.80 -19.82 22.81
N GLU A 565 -18.11 -18.81 23.36
CA GLU A 565 -17.49 -17.71 22.61
C GLU A 565 -16.31 -18.22 21.74
N VAL A 566 -15.56 -19.23 22.23
CA VAL A 566 -14.47 -19.88 21.49
C VAL A 566 -15.00 -20.86 20.44
N GLU A 567 -15.98 -21.69 20.79
CA GLU A 567 -16.60 -22.66 19.88
C GLU A 567 -17.25 -21.98 18.67
N ALA A 568 -17.81 -20.77 18.85
CA ALA A 568 -18.41 -19.99 17.77
C ALA A 568 -17.42 -19.56 16.68
N VAL A 569 -16.12 -19.52 16.97
CA VAL A 569 -15.07 -19.03 16.04
C VAL A 569 -14.01 -20.06 15.70
N GLN A 570 -14.06 -21.26 16.30
CA GLN A 570 -13.00 -22.27 16.21
C GLN A 570 -12.67 -22.73 14.77
N GLN A 571 -13.57 -22.51 13.81
CA GLN A 571 -13.35 -22.82 12.39
C GLN A 571 -12.37 -21.86 11.71
N ASP A 572 -12.19 -20.64 12.23
CA ASP A 572 -11.26 -19.64 11.73
C ASP A 572 -10.16 -19.40 12.78
N GLY A 573 -8.93 -19.79 12.45
CA GLY A 573 -7.79 -19.66 13.35
C GLY A 573 -7.44 -18.21 13.67
N ARG A 574 -7.57 -17.28 12.71
CA ARG A 574 -7.26 -15.85 12.93
C ARG A 574 -8.31 -15.22 13.84
N LEU A 575 -9.59 -15.46 13.57
CA LEU A 575 -10.67 -14.93 14.39
C LEU A 575 -10.65 -15.53 15.81
N THR A 576 -10.33 -16.82 15.94
CA THR A 576 -10.13 -17.48 17.24
C THR A 576 -9.08 -16.74 18.08
N LEU A 577 -7.92 -16.43 17.50
CA LEU A 577 -6.87 -15.69 18.21
C LEU A 577 -7.31 -14.27 18.62
N LEU A 578 -8.11 -13.59 17.80
CA LEU A 578 -8.65 -12.28 18.15
C LEU A 578 -9.65 -12.35 19.31
N VAL A 579 -10.55 -13.34 19.31
CA VAL A 579 -11.49 -13.55 20.43
C VAL A 579 -10.76 -13.95 21.71
N LEU A 580 -9.72 -14.79 21.63
CA LEU A 580 -8.90 -15.15 22.78
C LEU A 580 -8.20 -13.94 23.41
N ARG A 581 -7.79 -12.94 22.62
CA ARG A 581 -7.24 -11.68 23.15
C ARG A 581 -8.28 -10.87 23.92
N GLU A 582 -9.55 -10.89 23.51
CA GLU A 582 -10.62 -10.25 24.27
C GLU A 582 -10.94 -11.04 25.55
N ILE A 583 -10.96 -12.38 25.48
CA ILE A 583 -11.09 -13.25 26.66
C ILE A 583 -9.95 -13.02 27.67
N ASN A 584 -8.71 -12.84 27.20
CA ASN A 584 -7.56 -12.52 28.05
C ASN A 584 -7.85 -11.28 28.94
N LYS A 585 -8.36 -10.19 28.34
CA LYS A 585 -8.72 -8.97 29.07
C LYS A 585 -9.80 -9.23 30.12
N VAL A 586 -10.83 -10.02 29.78
CA VAL A 586 -11.90 -10.39 30.72
C VAL A 586 -11.36 -11.21 31.89
N LEU A 587 -10.46 -12.15 31.64
CA LEU A 587 -9.88 -12.99 32.69
C LEU A 587 -8.97 -12.20 33.62
N ILE A 588 -8.22 -11.22 33.11
CA ILE A 588 -7.49 -10.25 33.93
C ILE A 588 -8.45 -9.43 34.78
N LEU A 589 -9.54 -8.92 34.20
CA LEU A 589 -10.59 -8.23 34.94
C LEU A 589 -11.18 -9.13 36.04
N LEU A 590 -11.43 -10.41 35.75
CA LEU A 590 -11.92 -11.37 36.74
C LEU A 590 -10.93 -11.53 37.89
N ALA A 591 -9.64 -11.68 37.60
CA ALA A 591 -8.60 -11.78 38.63
C ALA A 591 -8.59 -10.54 39.54
N GLN A 592 -8.64 -9.33 38.96
CA GLN A 592 -8.70 -8.07 39.70
C GLN A 592 -9.96 -7.95 40.57
N ARG A 593 -11.13 -8.39 40.06
CA ARG A 593 -12.38 -8.39 40.83
C ARG A 593 -12.33 -9.35 42.01
N VAL A 594 -11.72 -10.52 41.83
CA VAL A 594 -11.52 -11.49 42.92
C VAL A 594 -10.53 -10.94 43.94
N GLU A 595 -9.41 -10.37 43.50
CA GLU A 595 -8.40 -9.75 44.35
C GLU A 595 -9.02 -8.68 45.27
N TYR A 596 -9.87 -7.82 44.72
CA TYR A 596 -10.61 -6.81 45.49
C TYR A 596 -11.54 -7.38 46.57
N GLN A 597 -11.98 -8.63 46.41
CA GLN A 597 -12.81 -9.35 47.37
C GLN A 597 -12.01 -10.13 48.42
N ILE A 598 -10.70 -10.33 48.26
CA ILE A 598 -9.88 -11.06 49.24
C ILE A 598 -9.86 -10.30 50.57
N SER A 599 -10.11 -11.02 51.66
CA SER A 599 -10.01 -10.49 53.02
C SER A 599 -8.55 -10.51 53.47
N THR A 600 -7.99 -9.35 53.84
CA THR A 600 -6.59 -9.20 54.27
C THR A 600 -6.43 -8.81 55.75
N GLY A 601 -7.54 -8.65 56.47
CA GLY A 601 -7.56 -8.27 57.90
C GLY A 601 -7.03 -9.35 58.85
N PRO A 602 -6.97 -9.06 60.17
CA PRO A 602 -6.42 -9.99 61.17
C PRO A 602 -7.20 -11.31 61.25
N GLU A 603 -8.51 -11.28 61.04
CA GLU A 603 -9.36 -12.48 61.00
C GLU A 603 -8.96 -13.46 59.88
N ALA A 604 -8.35 -12.98 58.80
CA ALA A 604 -7.86 -13.83 57.71
C ALA A 604 -6.59 -14.63 58.11
N ARG A 605 -5.84 -14.12 59.09
CA ARG A 605 -4.57 -14.70 59.56
C ARG A 605 -4.71 -15.54 60.83
N GLN A 606 -5.92 -15.64 61.39
CA GLN A 606 -6.16 -16.36 62.64
C GLN A 606 -5.93 -17.86 62.48
N ILE A 607 -5.03 -18.43 63.25
CA ILE A 607 -4.66 -19.86 63.20
C ILE A 607 -5.20 -20.67 64.38
N THR A 608 -5.76 -20.00 65.39
CA THR A 608 -6.33 -20.62 66.60
C THR A 608 -7.86 -20.72 66.50
N GLY A 609 -8.43 -21.84 66.93
CA GLY A 609 -9.87 -22.05 66.88
C GLY A 609 -10.40 -22.38 65.47
N PRO A 610 -11.72 -22.33 65.25
CA PRO A 610 -12.33 -22.64 63.96
C PRO A 610 -12.03 -21.55 62.93
N ALA A 611 -12.06 -21.90 61.63
CA ALA A 611 -11.79 -20.92 60.57
C ALA A 611 -12.86 -19.84 60.53
N THR A 612 -12.41 -18.60 60.41
CA THR A 612 -13.26 -17.42 60.40
C THR A 612 -14.05 -17.33 59.09
N PRO A 613 -15.19 -16.60 59.06
CA PRO A 613 -15.92 -16.35 57.82
C PRO A 613 -15.05 -15.68 56.74
N ALA A 614 -14.10 -14.82 57.14
CA ALA A 614 -13.13 -14.20 56.24
C ALA A 614 -12.21 -15.23 55.56
N GLN A 615 -11.77 -16.26 56.30
CA GLN A 615 -10.93 -17.34 55.77
C GLN A 615 -11.73 -18.28 54.87
N VAL A 616 -12.93 -18.69 55.29
CA VAL A 616 -13.82 -19.51 54.46
C VAL A 616 -14.13 -18.82 53.14
N LYS A 617 -14.33 -17.50 53.16
CA LYS A 617 -14.47 -16.68 51.96
C LYS A 617 -13.23 -16.76 51.07
N ASN A 618 -12.03 -16.53 51.60
CA ASN A 618 -10.79 -16.62 50.82
C ASN A 618 -10.58 -18.02 50.24
N PHE A 619 -10.88 -19.08 50.99
CA PHE A 619 -10.78 -20.47 50.51
C PHE A 619 -11.74 -20.74 49.35
N THR A 620 -12.95 -20.20 49.42
CA THR A 620 -13.94 -20.33 48.35
C THR A 620 -13.48 -19.59 47.09
N LEU A 621 -12.94 -18.36 47.24
CA LEU A 621 -12.37 -17.60 46.12
C LEU A 621 -11.17 -18.32 45.48
N TYR A 622 -10.28 -18.90 46.29
CA TYR A 622 -9.18 -19.75 45.83
C TYR A 622 -9.70 -20.92 44.98
N GLN A 623 -10.70 -21.67 45.48
CA GLN A 623 -11.27 -22.81 44.77
C GLN A 623 -11.88 -22.39 43.43
N HIS A 624 -12.60 -21.28 43.39
CA HIS A 624 -13.18 -20.74 42.16
C HIS A 624 -12.12 -20.36 41.12
N LEU A 625 -11.03 -19.71 41.55
CA LEU A 625 -9.92 -19.37 40.66
C LEU A 625 -9.21 -20.62 40.12
N GLN A 626 -9.02 -21.65 40.95
CA GLN A 626 -8.46 -22.94 40.51
C GLN A 626 -9.36 -23.66 39.51
N GLU A 627 -10.68 -23.64 39.73
CA GLU A 627 -11.65 -24.21 38.79
C GLU A 627 -11.60 -23.51 37.44
N ILE A 628 -11.61 -22.17 37.43
CA ILE A 628 -11.49 -21.37 36.21
C ILE A 628 -10.16 -21.67 35.49
N HIS A 629 -9.03 -21.64 36.22
CA HIS A 629 -7.72 -21.92 35.65
C HIS A 629 -7.67 -23.30 35.00
N THR A 630 -8.18 -24.33 35.68
CA THR A 630 -8.18 -25.71 35.18
C THR A 630 -9.08 -25.87 33.96
N ARG A 631 -10.30 -25.31 33.98
CA ARG A 631 -11.24 -25.38 32.84
C ARG A 631 -10.68 -24.69 31.60
N ILE A 632 -10.09 -23.49 31.75
CA ILE A 632 -9.51 -22.74 30.63
C ILE A 632 -8.27 -23.44 30.10
N THR A 633 -7.41 -23.96 30.97
CA THR A 633 -6.23 -24.74 30.55
C THR A 633 -6.64 -26.00 29.79
N SER A 634 -7.71 -26.67 30.23
CA SER A 634 -8.27 -27.83 29.51
C SER A 634 -8.87 -27.45 28.15
N MET A 635 -9.54 -26.31 28.04
CA MET A 635 -10.08 -25.80 26.77
C MET A 635 -8.96 -25.49 25.76
N LEU A 636 -7.83 -24.96 26.24
CA LEU A 636 -6.66 -24.65 25.41
C LEU A 636 -5.99 -25.90 24.82
N ALA A 637 -6.13 -27.07 25.44
CA ALA A 637 -5.51 -28.31 24.94
C ALA A 637 -6.03 -28.73 23.55
N GLY A 638 -7.23 -28.26 23.15
CA GLY A 638 -7.82 -28.51 21.83
C GLY A 638 -7.52 -27.43 20.77
N LEU A 639 -6.70 -26.43 21.09
CA LEU A 639 -6.41 -25.27 20.22
C LEU A 639 -4.92 -25.23 19.81
N PRO A 640 -4.55 -24.45 18.78
CA PRO A 640 -3.15 -24.25 18.40
C PRO A 640 -2.32 -23.70 19.57
N THR A 641 -1.04 -24.06 19.65
CA THR A 641 -0.14 -23.67 20.77
C THR A 641 -0.06 -22.15 21.01
N VAL A 642 -0.20 -21.35 19.94
CA VAL A 642 -0.25 -19.87 20.02
C VAL A 642 -1.39 -19.38 20.92
N ALA A 643 -2.49 -20.14 21.05
CA ALA A 643 -3.59 -19.82 21.95
C ALA A 643 -3.16 -19.83 23.43
N SER A 644 -2.27 -20.74 23.81
CA SER A 644 -1.71 -20.82 25.16
C SER A 644 -0.87 -19.58 25.48
N ASP A 645 -0.07 -19.10 24.54
CA ASP A 645 0.74 -17.89 24.71
C ASP A 645 -0.15 -16.65 24.90
N VAL A 646 -1.25 -16.55 24.15
CA VAL A 646 -2.20 -15.45 24.25
C VAL A 646 -2.90 -15.41 25.61
N LEU A 647 -3.28 -16.55 26.19
CA LEU A 647 -3.96 -16.61 27.50
C LEU A 647 -3.02 -16.70 28.70
N SER A 648 -1.72 -17.00 28.49
CA SER A 648 -0.72 -17.14 29.56
C SER A 648 -0.70 -15.95 30.55
N PRO A 649 -0.73 -14.68 30.12
CA PRO A 649 -0.73 -13.55 31.06
C PRO A 649 -1.94 -13.56 32.01
N ALA A 650 -3.13 -13.89 31.49
CA ALA A 650 -4.35 -13.92 32.29
C ALA A 650 -4.40 -15.13 33.23
N LEU A 651 -3.94 -16.29 32.77
CA LEU A 651 -3.80 -17.49 33.61
C LEU A 651 -2.77 -17.27 34.72
N GLY A 652 -1.66 -16.59 34.42
CA GLY A 652 -0.67 -16.16 35.40
C GLY A 652 -1.26 -15.22 36.46
N ALA A 653 -2.07 -14.24 36.05
CA ALA A 653 -2.75 -13.33 36.97
C ALA A 653 -3.76 -14.08 37.88
N ILE A 654 -4.59 -14.95 37.31
CA ILE A 654 -5.52 -15.81 38.06
C ILE A 654 -4.77 -16.68 39.07
N HIS A 655 -3.67 -17.31 38.64
CA HIS A 655 -2.83 -18.12 39.51
C HIS A 655 -2.21 -17.27 40.64
N GLY A 656 -1.67 -16.08 40.33
CA GLY A 656 -1.11 -15.16 41.32
C GLY A 656 -2.12 -14.77 42.41
N VAL A 657 -3.30 -14.29 42.00
CA VAL A 657 -4.38 -13.93 42.94
C VAL A 657 -4.84 -15.13 43.76
N ALA A 658 -4.84 -16.35 43.18
CA ALA A 658 -5.14 -17.56 43.91
C ALA A 658 -4.07 -17.85 44.99
N VAL A 659 -2.77 -17.65 44.70
CA VAL A 659 -1.69 -17.76 45.71
C VAL A 659 -1.91 -16.74 46.83
N ASP A 660 -2.15 -15.49 46.49
CA ASP A 660 -2.27 -14.39 47.46
C ASP A 660 -3.44 -14.59 48.44
N SER A 661 -4.54 -15.19 47.96
CA SER A 661 -5.74 -15.45 48.76
C SER A 661 -5.49 -16.35 49.99
N VAL A 662 -4.51 -17.26 49.91
CA VAL A 662 -4.18 -18.22 50.98
C VAL A 662 -2.84 -17.97 51.65
N THR A 663 -1.94 -17.20 51.02
CA THR A 663 -0.55 -17.00 51.51
C THR A 663 -0.50 -16.43 52.92
N SER A 664 -1.37 -15.47 53.25
CA SER A 664 -1.40 -14.83 54.58
C SER A 664 -1.67 -15.80 55.74
N LEU A 665 -2.49 -16.84 55.50
CA LEU A 665 -2.76 -17.89 56.48
C LEU A 665 -1.54 -18.80 56.70
N PHE A 666 -0.89 -19.22 55.60
CA PHE A 666 0.31 -20.05 55.66
C PHE A 666 1.47 -19.32 56.35
N GLN A 667 1.63 -18.02 56.07
CA GLN A 667 2.63 -17.20 56.72
C GLN A 667 2.38 -17.09 58.23
N ALA A 668 1.15 -16.80 58.66
CA ALA A 668 0.81 -16.74 60.07
C ALA A 668 1.03 -18.08 60.80
N MET A 669 0.71 -19.20 60.14
CA MET A 669 0.97 -20.53 60.68
C MET A 669 2.46 -20.81 60.81
N LEU A 670 3.26 -20.46 59.80
CA LEU A 670 4.71 -20.61 59.85
C LEU A 670 5.33 -19.80 60.99
N GLU A 671 4.93 -18.53 61.15
CA GLU A 671 5.39 -17.66 62.25
C GLU A 671 5.06 -18.26 63.63
N ARG A 672 3.90 -18.91 63.77
CA ARG A 672 3.54 -19.62 65.01
C ARG A 672 4.39 -20.85 65.26
N LEU A 673 4.64 -21.66 64.23
CA LEU A 673 5.49 -22.85 64.35
C LEU A 673 6.93 -22.46 64.71
N GLU A 674 7.47 -21.41 64.09
CA GLU A 674 8.79 -20.86 64.43
C GLU A 674 8.81 -20.34 65.88
N SER A 675 7.75 -19.66 66.33
CA SER A 675 7.61 -19.23 67.73
C SER A 675 7.59 -20.39 68.71
N CYS A 676 6.95 -21.52 68.38
CA CYS A 676 7.01 -22.73 69.20
C CYS A 676 8.43 -23.31 69.24
N ILE A 677 9.11 -23.41 68.10
CA ILE A 677 10.49 -23.94 68.02
C ILE A 677 11.47 -23.08 68.84
N LEU A 678 11.30 -21.75 68.86
CA LEU A 678 12.17 -20.86 69.62
C LEU A 678 12.18 -21.14 71.13
N GLN A 679 11.10 -21.70 71.68
CA GLN A 679 11.00 -22.09 73.09
C GLN A 679 11.97 -23.22 73.47
N ILE A 680 12.64 -23.86 72.49
CA ILE A 680 13.74 -24.80 72.75
C ILE A 680 14.86 -24.17 73.59
N HIS A 681 15.07 -22.85 73.47
CA HIS A 681 16.08 -22.11 74.23
C HIS A 681 15.65 -21.80 75.67
N ASP A 682 14.35 -21.94 75.98
CA ASP A 682 13.81 -21.79 77.34
C ASP A 682 13.89 -23.12 78.13
N GLN A 683 14.19 -24.23 77.45
CA GLN A 683 14.30 -25.56 78.06
C GLN A 683 15.72 -25.83 78.56
N ASN A 684 15.84 -26.50 79.72
CA ASN A 684 17.13 -26.90 80.25
C ASN A 684 17.58 -28.25 79.66
N PHE A 685 18.52 -28.20 78.72
CA PHE A 685 19.20 -29.37 78.12
C PHE A 685 20.53 -29.72 78.79
N GLY A 686 20.91 -29.02 79.86
CA GLY A 686 22.19 -29.18 80.57
C GLY A 686 22.14 -29.99 81.86
N THR A 687 20.95 -30.36 82.37
CA THR A 687 20.78 -31.02 83.67
C THR A 687 21.34 -32.45 83.69
N LEU A 688 22.10 -32.78 84.75
CA LEU A 688 22.79 -34.07 84.96
C LEU A 688 22.00 -35.09 85.81
N GLY A 689 20.69 -34.90 86.00
CA GLY A 689 19.87 -35.72 86.92
C GLY A 689 19.16 -36.90 86.25
N LEU A 690 19.15 -38.06 86.94
CA LEU A 690 18.46 -39.31 86.55
C LEU A 690 16.92 -39.12 86.39
N ASP A 691 16.34 -38.14 87.09
CA ASP A 691 14.91 -37.83 87.04
C ASP A 691 14.47 -37.24 85.69
N ALA A 692 15.37 -36.54 84.98
CA ALA A 692 15.08 -35.92 83.68
C ALA A 692 15.01 -36.94 82.52
N ALA A 693 15.47 -38.18 82.74
CA ALA A 693 15.46 -39.28 81.77
C ALA A 693 14.21 -40.17 81.86
N MET A 694 13.47 -40.10 82.97
CA MET A 694 12.26 -40.91 83.22
C MET A 694 10.95 -40.24 82.79
N ASP A 695 10.96 -38.93 82.52
CA ASP A 695 9.84 -38.27 81.85
C ASP A 695 9.76 -38.77 80.40
N SER A 696 8.87 -39.72 80.15
CA SER A 696 8.62 -40.33 78.83
C SER A 696 7.92 -39.39 77.85
N ASN A 697 7.57 -38.18 78.26
CA ASN A 697 6.79 -37.24 77.46
C ASN A 697 7.70 -36.44 76.52
N ALA A 698 7.11 -35.85 75.48
CA ALA A 698 7.81 -34.95 74.56
C ALA A 698 8.10 -33.62 75.28
N SER A 699 9.04 -32.82 74.76
CA SER A 699 9.27 -31.49 75.33
C SER A 699 8.00 -30.63 75.21
N PRO A 700 7.66 -29.76 76.19
CA PRO A 700 6.41 -28.99 76.17
C PRO A 700 6.21 -28.14 74.90
N TYR A 701 7.29 -27.59 74.34
CA TYR A 701 7.23 -26.83 73.09
C TYR A 701 6.93 -27.71 71.87
N MET A 702 7.35 -28.99 71.89
CA MET A 702 7.10 -29.97 70.84
C MET A 702 5.65 -30.45 70.89
N GLU A 703 5.08 -30.67 72.08
CA GLU A 703 3.65 -30.98 72.23
C GLU A 703 2.77 -29.83 71.69
N GLU A 704 3.12 -28.58 72.00
CA GLU A 704 2.42 -27.39 71.46
C GLU A 704 2.62 -27.26 69.94
N LEU A 705 3.81 -27.54 69.41
CA LEU A 705 4.08 -27.58 67.97
C LEU A 705 3.19 -28.62 67.27
N GLN A 706 3.15 -29.85 67.80
CA GLN A 706 2.33 -30.93 67.28
C GLN A 706 0.85 -30.57 67.28
N LYS A 707 0.35 -30.04 68.40
CA LYS A 707 -1.03 -29.59 68.53
C LYS A 707 -1.39 -28.54 67.48
N ASN A 708 -0.51 -27.56 67.25
CA ASN A 708 -0.73 -26.54 66.22
C ASN A 708 -0.74 -27.13 64.80
N ILE A 709 0.17 -28.06 64.48
CA ILE A 709 0.20 -28.74 63.18
C ILE A 709 -1.06 -29.59 62.95
N ILE A 710 -1.47 -30.40 63.93
CA ILE A 710 -2.65 -31.26 63.86
C ILE A 710 -3.91 -30.41 63.70
N HIS A 711 -4.04 -29.34 64.49
CA HIS A 711 -5.14 -28.37 64.37
C HIS A 711 -5.18 -27.76 62.97
N PHE A 712 -4.03 -27.32 62.46
CA PHE A 712 -3.95 -26.70 61.14
C PHE A 712 -4.37 -27.66 60.01
N ARG A 713 -3.97 -28.93 60.12
CA ARG A 713 -4.37 -29.98 59.19
C ARG A 713 -5.88 -30.22 59.23
N ALA A 714 -6.44 -30.38 60.42
CA ALA A 714 -7.84 -30.71 60.63
C ALA A 714 -8.79 -29.58 60.21
N GLU A 715 -8.47 -28.33 60.54
CA GLU A 715 -9.40 -27.20 60.39
C GLU A 715 -9.22 -26.44 59.07
N PHE A 716 -7.98 -26.25 58.59
CA PHE A 716 -7.70 -25.41 57.42
C PHE A 716 -7.32 -26.23 56.19
N LEU A 717 -6.32 -27.11 56.31
CA LEU A 717 -5.84 -27.88 55.16
C LEU A 717 -6.88 -28.88 54.63
N SER A 718 -7.76 -29.40 55.48
CA SER A 718 -8.88 -30.26 55.06
C SER A 718 -9.86 -29.55 54.12
N ARG A 719 -9.93 -28.21 54.17
CA ARG A 719 -10.79 -27.37 53.32
C ARG A 719 -10.10 -26.87 52.05
N LEU A 720 -8.77 -26.78 52.08
CA LEU A 720 -7.95 -26.28 50.97
C LEU A 720 -7.45 -27.40 50.04
N LEU A 721 -7.22 -28.59 50.59
CA LEU A 721 -6.77 -29.75 49.84
C LEU A 721 -7.98 -30.62 49.45
N PRO A 722 -7.97 -31.23 48.25
CA PRO A 722 -9.01 -32.18 47.88
C PRO A 722 -9.07 -33.34 48.89
N SER A 723 -10.29 -33.71 49.29
CA SER A 723 -10.53 -34.87 50.15
C SER A 723 -10.05 -36.15 49.44
N SER A 724 -9.02 -36.78 50.01
CA SER A 724 -8.49 -38.11 49.63
C SER A 724 -7.53 -38.15 48.42
N GLY A 725 -6.31 -38.66 48.67
CA GLY A 725 -5.46 -39.34 47.68
C GLY A 725 -4.64 -38.51 46.68
N ALA A 726 -4.93 -37.24 46.43
CA ALA A 726 -4.30 -36.48 45.34
C ALA A 726 -2.80 -36.10 45.52
N ILE A 727 -2.15 -36.50 46.63
CA ILE A 727 -0.68 -36.41 46.75
C ILE A 727 0.00 -37.53 45.93
N SER A 728 -0.76 -38.55 45.52
CA SER A 728 -0.29 -39.71 44.72
C SER A 728 -0.25 -39.46 43.21
N THR A 729 -0.93 -38.44 42.66
CA THR A 729 -1.04 -38.24 41.20
C THR A 729 0.04 -37.33 40.62
N GLY A 730 0.99 -36.83 41.42
CA GLY A 730 2.12 -36.03 40.93
C GLY A 730 1.76 -34.61 40.43
N ILE A 731 0.49 -34.20 40.46
CA ILE A 731 0.06 -32.85 40.07
C ILE A 731 0.21 -31.92 41.29
N GLU A 732 1.24 -31.08 41.25
CA GLU A 732 1.49 -30.07 42.27
C GLU A 732 0.47 -28.93 42.19
N THR A 733 -0.37 -28.79 43.22
CA THR A 733 -1.28 -27.65 43.41
C THR A 733 -0.61 -26.52 44.21
N ILE A 734 -1.17 -25.31 44.14
CA ILE A 734 -0.69 -24.15 44.91
C ILE A 734 -0.58 -24.47 46.40
N CYS A 735 -1.65 -25.03 47.00
CA CYS A 735 -1.63 -25.38 48.42
C CYS A 735 -0.61 -26.47 48.74
N THR A 736 -0.45 -27.50 47.91
CA THR A 736 0.58 -28.52 48.15
C THR A 736 2.00 -27.95 48.10
N ARG A 737 2.26 -26.96 47.24
CA ARG A 737 3.54 -26.25 47.17
C ARG A 737 3.81 -25.41 48.42
N LEU A 738 2.79 -24.67 48.90
CA LEU A 738 2.89 -23.88 50.14
C LEU A 738 3.10 -24.77 51.36
N VAL A 739 2.39 -25.89 51.46
CA VAL A 739 2.57 -26.88 52.54
C VAL A 739 3.96 -27.49 52.49
N ARG A 740 4.47 -27.86 51.31
CA ARG A 740 5.85 -28.37 51.15
C ARG A 740 6.89 -27.35 51.60
N SER A 741 6.72 -26.09 51.19
CA SER A 741 7.61 -24.99 51.59
C SER A 741 7.62 -24.79 53.11
N MET A 742 6.43 -24.77 53.73
CA MET A 742 6.28 -24.66 55.18
C MET A 742 6.92 -25.85 55.92
N ALA A 743 6.68 -27.08 55.48
CA ALA A 743 7.29 -28.28 56.07
C ALA A 743 8.82 -28.27 55.97
N SER A 744 9.36 -27.92 54.80
CA SER A 744 10.80 -27.75 54.56
C SER A 744 11.41 -26.71 55.50
N ARG A 745 10.75 -25.56 55.67
CA ARG A 745 11.19 -24.48 56.56
C ARG A 745 11.16 -24.91 58.02
N VAL A 746 10.11 -25.59 58.48
CA VAL A 746 9.97 -26.10 59.85
C VAL A 746 11.14 -27.03 60.21
N LEU A 747 11.50 -27.98 59.34
CA LEU A 747 12.63 -28.88 59.59
C LEU A 747 13.97 -28.14 59.66
N THR A 748 14.20 -27.23 58.71
CA THR A 748 15.45 -26.45 58.64
C THR A 748 15.59 -25.52 59.83
N PHE A 749 14.51 -24.85 60.23
CA PHE A 749 14.48 -23.93 61.36
C PHE A 749 14.69 -24.69 62.68
N PHE A 750 14.03 -25.84 62.86
CA PHE A 750 14.27 -26.72 64.01
C PHE A 750 15.73 -27.13 64.10
N LEU A 751 16.33 -27.63 63.01
CA LEU A 751 17.73 -28.06 63.01
C LEU A 751 18.70 -26.94 63.36
N ARG A 752 18.47 -25.74 62.83
CA ARG A 752 19.26 -24.56 63.19
C ARG A 752 19.20 -24.31 64.69
N HIS A 753 18.01 -24.22 65.28
CA HIS A 753 17.88 -23.93 66.69
C HIS A 753 18.35 -25.08 67.60
N ALA A 754 18.17 -26.34 67.19
CA ALA A 754 18.73 -27.51 67.86
C ALA A 754 20.27 -27.48 67.90
N SER A 755 20.92 -27.03 66.82
CA SER A 755 22.39 -26.90 66.77
C SER A 755 22.94 -25.77 67.64
N LEU A 756 22.10 -24.80 68.03
CA LEU A 756 22.48 -23.68 68.89
C LEU A 756 22.34 -23.99 70.39
N VAL A 757 21.73 -25.13 70.75
CA VAL A 757 21.51 -25.51 72.15
C VAL A 757 22.84 -25.83 72.84
N ARG A 758 23.13 -25.11 73.92
CA ARG A 758 24.32 -25.29 74.76
C ARG A 758 24.05 -24.78 76.18
N PRO A 759 24.44 -25.51 77.25
CA PRO A 759 25.09 -26.83 77.25
C PRO A 759 24.13 -27.98 76.86
N LEU A 760 24.67 -29.06 76.31
CA LEU A 760 23.92 -30.25 75.87
C LEU A 760 24.47 -31.51 76.58
N SER A 761 23.76 -31.99 77.61
CA SER A 761 24.12 -33.19 78.38
C SER A 761 23.71 -34.49 77.66
N GLU A 762 24.11 -35.67 78.17
CA GLU A 762 23.67 -36.97 77.62
C GLU A 762 22.15 -37.15 77.68
N SER A 763 21.51 -36.74 78.79
CA SER A 763 20.05 -36.71 78.91
C SER A 763 19.42 -35.70 77.94
N GLY A 764 20.07 -34.55 77.73
CA GLY A 764 19.67 -33.55 76.73
C GLY A 764 19.73 -34.08 75.29
N LYS A 765 20.75 -34.87 74.93
CA LYS A 765 20.86 -35.53 73.62
C LYS A 765 19.73 -36.51 73.37
N LEU A 766 19.39 -37.35 74.36
CA LEU A 766 18.27 -38.29 74.26
C LEU A 766 16.93 -37.57 74.07
N ARG A 767 16.72 -36.47 74.82
CA ARG A 767 15.53 -35.62 74.67
C ARG A 767 15.46 -34.99 73.28
N MET A 768 16.55 -34.42 72.78
CA MET A 768 16.63 -33.85 71.43
C MET A 768 16.33 -34.90 70.34
N ALA A 769 16.87 -36.11 70.47
CA ALA A 769 16.61 -37.21 69.54
C ALA A 769 15.14 -37.64 69.52
N ARG A 770 14.45 -37.57 70.68
CA ARG A 770 13.00 -37.81 70.78
C ARG A 770 12.23 -36.68 70.09
N ASP A 771 12.52 -35.42 70.40
CA ASP A 771 11.90 -34.25 69.77
C ASP A 771 12.04 -34.29 68.24
N MET A 772 13.20 -34.71 67.71
CA MET A 772 13.41 -34.92 66.27
C MET A 772 12.52 -36.01 65.67
N ALA A 773 12.31 -37.12 66.39
CA ALA A 773 11.45 -38.22 65.95
C ALA A 773 9.97 -37.80 65.94
N GLU A 774 9.56 -37.07 66.97
CA GLU A 774 8.22 -36.50 67.12
C GLU A 774 7.92 -35.45 66.04
N LEU A 775 8.92 -34.62 65.70
CA LEU A 775 8.82 -33.67 64.59
C LEU A 775 8.72 -34.38 63.23
N GLU A 776 9.58 -35.37 62.98
CA GLU A 776 9.55 -36.18 61.76
C GLU A 776 8.16 -36.83 61.57
N LEU A 777 7.63 -37.42 62.64
CA LEU A 777 6.33 -38.10 62.64
C LEU A 777 5.18 -37.12 62.36
N VAL A 778 5.11 -35.99 63.09
CA VAL A 778 3.98 -35.06 62.95
C VAL A 778 3.96 -34.37 61.58
N VAL A 779 5.14 -34.02 61.04
CA VAL A 779 5.26 -33.43 59.70
C VAL A 779 4.84 -34.44 58.63
N ALA A 780 5.30 -35.69 58.73
CA ALA A 780 4.98 -36.75 57.78
C ALA A 780 3.47 -37.07 57.75
N GLN A 781 2.82 -37.10 58.92
CA GLN A 781 1.41 -37.46 59.03
C GLN A 781 0.46 -36.30 58.67
N ASN A 782 0.83 -35.06 59.00
CA ASN A 782 -0.13 -33.94 58.99
C ASN A 782 0.20 -32.81 58.02
N LEU A 783 1.45 -32.66 57.58
CA LEU A 783 1.84 -31.61 56.62
C LEU A 783 2.15 -32.20 55.25
N PHE A 784 3.27 -32.91 55.12
CA PHE A 784 3.78 -33.33 53.82
C PHE A 784 4.63 -34.61 53.95
N PRO A 785 4.61 -35.52 52.96
CA PRO A 785 5.50 -36.68 52.94
C PRO A 785 6.97 -36.24 53.03
N VAL A 786 7.64 -36.60 54.12
CA VAL A 786 8.98 -36.10 54.46
C VAL A 786 10.05 -36.57 53.47
N GLU A 787 9.85 -37.73 52.84
CA GLU A 787 10.74 -38.30 51.83
C GLU A 787 10.85 -37.40 50.59
N GLN A 788 9.78 -36.65 50.30
CA GLN A 788 9.71 -35.73 49.16
C GLN A 788 10.26 -34.33 49.47
N LEU A 789 10.71 -34.05 50.70
CA LEU A 789 11.29 -32.77 51.08
C LEU A 789 12.77 -32.64 50.67
N GLY A 790 13.46 -33.74 50.39
CA GLY A 790 14.85 -33.73 49.93
C GLY A 790 15.85 -33.29 51.01
N GLY A 791 16.63 -32.24 50.75
CA GLY A 791 17.75 -31.79 51.58
C GLY A 791 17.43 -31.57 53.07
N PRO A 792 16.37 -30.81 53.42
CA PRO A 792 15.95 -30.61 54.81
C PRO A 792 15.67 -31.90 55.59
N TYR A 793 15.06 -32.90 54.93
CA TYR A 793 14.80 -34.19 55.57
C TYR A 793 16.08 -35.02 55.73
N ARG A 794 16.95 -35.06 54.72
CA ARG A 794 18.28 -35.69 54.84
C ARG A 794 19.10 -35.10 55.97
N ALA A 795 19.08 -33.78 56.12
CA ALA A 795 19.74 -33.08 57.22
C ALA A 795 19.16 -33.50 58.59
N LEU A 796 17.83 -33.63 58.72
CA LEU A 796 17.21 -34.09 59.97
C LEU A 796 17.66 -35.51 60.33
N ARG A 797 17.66 -36.41 59.33
CA ARG A 797 18.08 -37.80 59.48
C ARG A 797 19.55 -37.94 59.82
N ALA A 798 20.41 -37.10 59.24
CA ALA A 798 21.85 -37.09 59.49
C ALA A 798 22.21 -36.46 60.85
N PHE A 799 21.48 -35.43 61.30
CA PHE A 799 21.77 -34.75 62.56
C PHE A 799 21.53 -35.65 63.78
N ARG A 800 20.50 -36.53 63.72
CA ARG A 800 20.08 -37.39 64.83
C ARG A 800 21.18 -38.34 65.33
N PRO A 801 21.92 -39.09 64.50
CA PRO A 801 23.09 -39.85 64.94
C PRO A 801 24.30 -38.95 65.27
N VAL A 802 24.44 -37.80 64.60
CA VAL A 802 25.56 -36.86 64.80
C VAL A 802 25.63 -36.31 66.22
N ILE A 803 24.51 -36.12 66.93
CA ILE A 803 24.55 -35.64 68.33
C ILE A 803 25.18 -36.65 69.31
N PHE A 804 25.20 -37.94 68.97
CA PHE A 804 25.77 -39.00 69.80
C PHE A 804 27.21 -39.36 69.42
N LEU A 805 27.71 -38.89 68.28
CA LEU A 805 29.10 -39.12 67.90
C LEU A 805 30.09 -38.40 68.83
N GLU A 806 31.17 -39.10 69.14
CA GLU A 806 32.33 -38.54 69.80
C GLU A 806 33.02 -37.48 68.91
N THR A 807 33.64 -36.48 69.55
CA THR A 807 34.32 -35.37 68.85
C THR A 807 35.40 -35.87 67.89
N SER A 808 36.10 -36.96 68.23
CA SER A 808 37.14 -37.60 67.42
C SER A 808 36.61 -38.21 66.12
N GLN A 809 35.39 -38.77 66.14
CA GLN A 809 34.77 -39.48 65.03
C GLN A 809 33.99 -38.54 64.09
N LEU A 810 33.67 -37.34 64.55
CA LEU A 810 32.82 -36.39 63.82
C LEU A 810 33.47 -35.96 62.49
N GLY A 811 34.77 -35.65 62.48
CA GLY A 811 35.47 -35.09 61.32
C GLY A 811 35.72 -36.04 60.14
N SER A 812 35.40 -37.33 60.29
CA SER A 812 35.47 -38.37 59.26
C SER A 812 34.10 -38.99 58.94
N SER A 813 33.03 -38.53 59.57
CA SER A 813 31.70 -39.10 59.41
C SER A 813 31.08 -38.69 58.06
N PRO A 814 30.55 -39.64 57.26
CA PRO A 814 29.86 -39.31 56.01
C PRO A 814 28.57 -38.52 56.24
N LEU A 815 27.99 -38.58 57.44
CA LEU A 815 26.77 -37.88 57.82
C LEU A 815 26.91 -36.34 57.76
N LEU A 816 28.14 -35.82 57.79
CA LEU A 816 28.38 -34.38 57.65
C LEU A 816 28.07 -33.85 56.23
N GLN A 817 28.07 -34.71 55.20
CA GLN A 817 27.78 -34.31 53.82
C GLN A 817 26.30 -33.95 53.63
N ASP A 818 25.41 -34.56 54.42
CA ASP A 818 23.97 -34.31 54.36
C ASP A 818 23.52 -33.15 55.25
N LEU A 819 24.44 -32.48 55.96
CA LEU A 819 24.16 -31.38 56.87
C LEU A 819 24.68 -30.04 56.33
N PRO A 820 23.93 -28.94 56.51
CA PRO A 820 24.46 -27.61 56.24
C PRO A 820 25.72 -27.35 57.09
N PRO A 821 26.82 -26.82 56.51
CA PRO A 821 28.04 -26.54 57.25
C PRO A 821 27.82 -25.62 58.46
N SER A 822 26.95 -24.62 58.33
CA SER A 822 26.50 -23.78 59.44
C SER A 822 25.92 -24.57 60.60
N VAL A 823 25.05 -25.55 60.36
CA VAL A 823 24.46 -26.42 61.40
C VAL A 823 25.54 -27.26 62.08
N VAL A 824 26.49 -27.79 61.32
CA VAL A 824 27.62 -28.57 61.86
C VAL A 824 28.50 -27.70 62.77
N LEU A 825 28.92 -26.52 62.30
CA LEU A 825 29.76 -25.59 63.04
C LEU A 825 29.08 -25.15 64.35
N HIS A 826 27.79 -24.82 64.30
CA HIS A 826 27.05 -24.40 65.48
C HIS A 826 26.91 -25.53 66.51
N HIS A 827 26.63 -26.74 66.05
CA HIS A 827 26.55 -27.91 66.93
C HIS A 827 27.88 -28.21 67.62
N ILE A 828 29.02 -28.00 66.94
CA ILE A 828 30.33 -28.26 67.53
C ILE A 828 30.61 -27.37 68.76
N TYR A 829 30.06 -26.14 68.85
CA TYR A 829 30.19 -25.31 70.06
C TYR A 829 29.63 -25.99 71.32
N SER A 830 28.59 -26.83 71.20
CA SER A 830 28.03 -27.57 72.34
C SER A 830 29.04 -28.53 72.99
N ARG A 831 30.06 -28.96 72.23
CA ARG A 831 31.16 -29.83 72.68
C ARG A 831 32.40 -29.07 73.17
N GLY A 832 32.41 -27.74 73.01
CA GLY A 832 33.55 -26.89 73.32
C GLY A 832 33.57 -26.39 74.77
N PRO A 833 34.74 -25.97 75.30
CA PRO A 833 34.86 -25.39 76.64
C PRO A 833 34.11 -24.06 76.76
N GLU A 834 33.63 -23.70 77.95
CA GLU A 834 32.81 -22.49 78.18
C GLU A 834 33.48 -21.18 77.70
N ASP A 835 34.82 -21.13 77.72
CA ASP A 835 35.62 -20.00 77.21
C ASP A 835 35.47 -19.74 75.71
N LEU A 836 35.10 -20.76 74.93
CA LEU A 836 34.85 -20.64 73.49
C LEU A 836 33.41 -20.15 73.29
N GLN A 837 33.25 -18.83 73.15
CA GLN A 837 31.94 -18.21 72.94
C GLN A 837 31.44 -18.41 71.51
N SER A 838 30.16 -18.74 71.33
CA SER A 838 29.53 -18.79 70.00
C SER A 838 29.31 -17.38 69.42
N PRO A 839 29.08 -17.22 68.11
CA PRO A 839 28.84 -15.90 67.51
C PRO A 839 27.64 -15.19 68.15
N LEU A 840 26.60 -15.97 68.52
CA LEU A 840 25.45 -15.53 69.30
C LEU A 840 25.87 -14.91 70.64
N GLN A 841 26.72 -15.62 71.40
CA GLN A 841 27.20 -15.18 72.72
C GLN A 841 28.14 -13.99 72.64
N ARG A 842 29.10 -13.99 71.69
CA ARG A 842 30.05 -12.90 71.46
C ARG A 842 29.35 -11.58 71.16
N ASN A 843 28.32 -11.63 70.31
CA ASN A 843 27.60 -10.45 69.84
C ASN A 843 26.38 -10.09 70.69
N LYS A 844 26.10 -10.85 71.77
CA LYS A 844 24.95 -10.65 72.67
C LYS A 844 23.60 -10.57 71.95
N LEU A 845 23.44 -11.38 70.89
CA LEU A 845 22.20 -11.45 70.11
C LEU A 845 21.23 -12.44 70.78
N THR A 846 19.92 -12.24 70.58
CA THR A 846 18.93 -13.26 70.93
C THR A 846 18.95 -14.40 69.89
N PRO A 847 18.53 -15.63 70.23
CA PRO A 847 18.45 -16.73 69.27
C PRO A 847 17.64 -16.38 68.02
N LEU A 848 16.55 -15.62 68.18
CA LEU A 848 15.74 -15.12 67.06
C LEU A 848 16.50 -14.11 66.19
N GLN A 849 17.15 -13.10 66.78
CA GLN A 849 17.93 -12.11 66.03
C GLN A 849 19.05 -12.77 65.22
N TYR A 850 19.71 -13.75 65.82
CA TYR A 850 20.77 -14.49 65.14
C TYR A 850 20.22 -15.38 64.01
N SER A 851 19.08 -16.05 64.22
CA SER A 851 18.43 -16.86 63.19
C SER A 851 17.98 -16.02 61.99
N LEU A 852 17.40 -14.85 62.23
CA LEU A 852 17.04 -13.88 61.17
C LEU A 852 18.27 -13.36 60.43
N TRP A 853 19.37 -13.11 61.14
CA TRP A 853 20.64 -12.75 60.52
C TRP A 853 21.15 -13.89 59.64
N MET A 854 21.15 -15.14 60.13
CA MET A 854 21.56 -16.32 59.33
C MET A 854 20.69 -16.51 58.08
N ASP A 855 19.40 -16.20 58.12
CA ASP A 855 18.53 -16.23 56.93
C ASP A 855 18.91 -15.19 55.88
N SER A 856 19.47 -14.05 56.31
CA SER A 856 19.90 -12.97 55.41
C SER A 856 21.31 -13.15 54.83
N GLN A 857 22.07 -14.15 55.31
CA GLN A 857 23.49 -14.33 55.01
C GLN A 857 23.78 -15.70 54.38
N GLY A 858 24.78 -15.77 53.49
CA GLY A 858 25.31 -17.04 52.98
C GLY A 858 26.26 -17.74 53.96
N GLU A 859 26.53 -19.03 53.70
CA GLU A 859 27.42 -19.88 54.52
C GLU A 859 28.81 -19.26 54.76
N ASP A 860 29.37 -18.51 53.79
CA ASP A 860 30.66 -17.82 53.94
C ASP A 860 30.67 -16.72 55.01
N GLN A 861 29.58 -15.96 55.10
CA GLN A 861 29.46 -14.88 56.08
C GLN A 861 29.20 -15.45 57.47
N ILE A 862 28.43 -16.54 57.54
CA ILE A 862 28.26 -17.32 58.77
C ILE A 862 29.61 -17.86 59.24
N TRP A 863 30.41 -18.42 58.33
CA TRP A 863 31.76 -18.89 58.62
C TRP A 863 32.69 -17.78 59.10
N LYS A 864 32.68 -16.59 58.49
CA LYS A 864 33.46 -15.44 59.00
C LYS A 864 33.12 -15.09 60.44
N GLY A 865 31.82 -15.10 60.79
CA GLY A 865 31.36 -14.89 62.15
C GLY A 865 31.88 -15.95 63.13
N VAL A 866 31.81 -17.23 62.74
CA VAL A 866 32.35 -18.37 63.50
C VAL A 866 33.87 -18.26 63.65
N LYS A 867 34.60 -18.01 62.56
CA LYS A 867 36.07 -17.89 62.54
C LYS A 867 36.55 -16.78 63.48
N ALA A 868 35.89 -15.63 63.49
CA ALA A 868 36.24 -14.55 64.42
C ALA A 868 36.20 -15.03 65.88
N THR A 869 35.20 -15.83 66.28
CA THR A 869 35.17 -16.38 67.65
C THR A 869 36.26 -17.40 67.94
N LEU A 870 36.69 -18.16 66.92
CA LEU A 870 37.81 -19.10 67.02
C LEU A 870 39.12 -18.33 67.19
N ASP A 871 39.31 -17.24 66.43
CA ASP A 871 40.48 -16.36 66.55
C ASP A 871 40.57 -15.72 67.94
N ASP A 872 39.44 -15.24 68.50
CA ASP A 872 39.36 -14.72 69.87
C ASP A 872 39.72 -15.80 70.91
N TYR A 873 39.24 -17.04 70.73
CA TYR A 873 39.57 -18.15 71.61
C TYR A 873 41.07 -18.51 71.53
N ALA A 874 41.64 -18.57 70.33
CA ALA A 874 43.05 -18.84 70.14
C ALA A 874 43.94 -17.77 70.80
N ALA A 875 43.55 -16.49 70.70
CA ALA A 875 44.22 -15.39 71.39
C ALA A 875 44.16 -15.54 72.92
N LYS A 876 43.01 -15.95 73.48
CA LYS A 876 42.86 -16.21 74.92
C LYS A 876 43.70 -17.39 75.42
N VAL A 877 43.73 -18.51 74.68
CA VAL A 877 44.55 -19.69 75.00
C VAL A 877 46.04 -19.34 74.95
N GLY A 878 46.47 -18.59 73.93
CA GLY A 878 47.84 -18.08 73.82
C GLY A 878 48.24 -17.14 74.96
N ALA A 879 47.33 -16.26 75.40
CA ALA A 879 47.57 -15.38 76.54
C ALA A 879 47.68 -16.12 77.89
N ARG A 880 47.06 -17.31 78.01
CA ARG A 880 47.16 -18.16 79.19
C ARG A 880 48.43 -19.04 79.23
N GLY A 881 49.14 -19.16 78.11
CA GLY A 881 50.34 -19.99 78.01
C GLY A 881 50.06 -21.49 77.85
N ASP A 882 48.82 -21.88 77.54
CA ASP A 882 48.42 -23.26 77.28
C ASP A 882 49.00 -23.73 75.93
N LYS A 883 49.57 -24.95 75.89
CA LYS A 883 50.21 -25.51 74.69
C LYS A 883 49.26 -26.30 73.78
N GLU A 884 48.05 -26.60 74.24
CA GLU A 884 47.08 -27.44 73.52
C GLU A 884 45.73 -26.74 73.40
N PHE A 885 45.17 -26.73 72.19
CA PHE A 885 43.80 -26.28 71.95
C PHE A 885 42.81 -27.42 72.23
N SER A 886 41.58 -27.07 72.63
CA SER A 886 40.49 -28.06 72.68
C SER A 886 40.35 -28.81 71.35
N PRO A 887 40.07 -30.13 71.34
CA PRO A 887 39.91 -30.93 70.11
C PRO A 887 38.81 -30.43 69.17
N VAL A 888 37.92 -29.57 69.68
CA VAL A 888 36.89 -28.86 68.92
C VAL A 888 37.47 -27.78 67.99
N TYR A 889 38.50 -27.06 68.41
CA TYR A 889 39.10 -25.96 67.64
C TYR A 889 39.65 -26.40 66.27
N PRO A 890 40.54 -27.41 66.16
CA PRO A 890 41.06 -27.85 64.85
C PRO A 890 39.96 -28.48 63.98
N LEU A 891 38.94 -29.10 64.60
CA LEU A 891 37.80 -29.65 63.88
C LEU A 891 36.95 -28.55 63.21
N MET A 892 36.63 -27.48 63.94
CA MET A 892 35.88 -26.35 63.38
C MET A 892 36.65 -25.62 62.29
N MET A 893 37.97 -25.46 62.46
CA MET A 893 38.84 -24.90 61.41
C MET A 893 38.85 -25.76 60.14
N LYS A 894 38.87 -27.08 60.28
CA LYS A 894 38.78 -28.02 59.14
C LYS A 894 37.43 -27.93 58.42
N VAL A 895 36.33 -27.93 59.17
CA VAL A 895 34.97 -27.81 58.61
C VAL A 895 34.80 -26.45 57.92
N GLY A 896 35.22 -25.36 58.54
CA GLY A 896 35.09 -24.03 57.95
C GLY A 896 35.99 -23.78 56.74
N ALA A 897 37.20 -24.36 56.72
CA ALA A 897 38.06 -24.31 55.53
C ALA A 897 37.39 -24.96 54.30
N SER A 898 36.57 -25.99 54.50
CA SER A 898 35.82 -26.63 53.41
C SER A 898 34.72 -25.74 52.81
N ILE A 899 34.17 -24.78 53.59
CA ILE A 899 33.21 -23.78 53.10
C ILE A 899 33.91 -22.81 52.14
N THR A 900 35.13 -22.39 52.49
CA THR A 900 35.92 -21.44 51.67
C THR A 900 36.49 -22.07 50.39
N GLN A 901 36.56 -23.40 50.30
CA GLN A 901 37.04 -24.14 49.12
C GLN A 901 35.92 -24.51 48.14
N ASN A 902 34.67 -24.52 48.59
CA ASN A 902 33.48 -24.89 47.80
C ASN A 902 32.57 -23.69 47.45
N GLY A 903 32.96 -22.47 47.84
CA GLY A 903 32.25 -21.21 47.57
C GLY A 903 32.66 -20.53 46.29
#